data_AF-A0A7H8HUV0-F1
#
_entry.id   AF-A0A7H8HUV0-F1
#
_cell.length_a   1.000
_cell.length_b   1.000
_cell.length_c   1.000
_cell.angle_alpha   90.00
_cell.angle_beta   90.00
_cell.angle_gamma   90.00
#
_symmetry.space_group_name_H-M   'P 1'
#
loop_
_entity.id
_entity.type
_entity.pdbx_description
1 polymer ?
#
loop_
_entity_poly.entity_id
_entity_poly.type
_entity_poly.pdbx_seq_one_letter_code
_entity_poly.pdbx_strand_id
1 'polypeptide(L)'
;MRSLRRLCTVLTTTLVALSAAVVPAVAAQAGPPPVYPAVGPGTHLLDHPAKLAGLGDPGWYEANIPFVDLPDKAIEDTYYYRWRTFKEALKYTGPEDGWIVSEFLGPVGYSAPGGGIDAASGHHLYEGRWLRDPRYLDDYVDYWLRGSGAGPKPATDGLNENTTDWAHEYSFWAADAVLARASVDGRWDFAVDRLPELQRQWAAWAPQFDPQLGLYWQVPVWDAMEYTASSYQSPDPYHGGAGFRPTLNAYQYGDAQAIANLLRRRGAPGDRQLADSYDRDARGLQANQDRVLWDSGDAFYKHVMRDGNPARTKIADREEMGFVPWYFHMAPAGAAAAWAQLTDPAGFAAPFGPTTVERRSPWFMHDAAAGCCRWSGPSWPYATSQTLTALANLLTDYPPQPYVSTQDYYALLRGYALTQRKNGVPYVAEAHHPDEDRWLYDSRGHSEDYNHSTFDDLVLSGLLGIRPQQGDHVRLAPLVPAAWDHFAVENVPYHGRNLTVAWDRDGHVYRQGAGLSVWLDGKLVHRQAGLTAVDVPVRPGKPAAADHLVDDLANPARTGYPAASASYTWPADSPANAIDGQDFDLDVPSTRWTSYGSPNRDDWLAVDLGAATDVSDVRISFYDDGGGVRTPDSFALQYRAADGTWADLPGGQRDPATPVRGRPNRVVVQPAVRTDGLRVRPSRVDGGATGITAVQAWRAEDDRLRVRLQDDPPRLRPGQTAEITGSVRSSQPLTVRPALTLPRGWTAQPVGPAGDLRLTPGRDVPLRWRVTAPADTPVGTRAPARLLVSTLDHGVPVRSTADLVGAEVVFDPADFATPVWDDDFTGDRLNDYRVGPRFGEPVPALSQADGALVASASRQSAAVLVAPVAAPAGDFAVVLEPRSFAGSAPEDSVLLGRAAGPDDLALAWYNHHFGTSGADVRAAGRDYGDDVTGGCCAAVEWSPGDRFAVVSDHRGGLTSWLGHQGRWQLLRTIPGGPVIGTGWSPAIGLRLTSGQLALERLTVVARGPA
;
A
#
# COMPACT_ATOMS: atom_id res chain seq x y z
N MET A 1 14.93 -90.58 -0.75
CA MET A 1 14.72 -91.54 0.36
C MET A 1 13.49 -91.07 1.12
N ARG A 2 12.35 -91.77 0.98
CA ARG A 2 11.65 -92.47 2.09
C ARG A 2 11.80 -91.78 3.45
N SER A 3 10.80 -91.46 4.26
CA SER A 3 9.33 -91.47 4.28
C SER A 3 8.98 -91.42 5.77
N LEU A 4 7.84 -90.81 6.12
CA LEU A 4 7.00 -91.17 7.27
C LEU A 4 7.50 -90.81 8.68
N ARG A 5 6.77 -89.89 9.33
CA ARG A 5 5.71 -90.31 10.27
C ARG A 5 4.63 -89.23 10.43
N ARG A 6 3.40 -89.68 10.14
CA ARG A 6 2.11 -89.05 10.45
C ARG A 6 1.89 -89.09 11.98
N LEU A 7 1.15 -88.12 12.53
CA LEU A 7 -0.18 -88.40 13.10
C LEU A 7 -0.95 -87.11 13.45
N CYS A 8 -2.20 -87.12 13.01
CA CYS A 8 -3.37 -86.31 13.31
C CYS A 8 -3.36 -85.38 14.55
N THR A 9 -3.80 -84.14 14.36
CA THR A 9 -5.01 -83.62 15.02
C THR A 9 -5.64 -82.54 14.12
N VAL A 10 -6.86 -82.79 13.66
CA VAL A 10 -7.75 -81.82 13.02
C VAL A 10 -8.48 -81.09 14.14
N LEU A 11 -8.33 -79.77 14.22
CA LEU A 11 -9.14 -78.91 15.07
C LEU A 11 -9.84 -77.90 14.17
N THR A 12 -11.13 -78.10 14.00
CA THR A 12 -12.09 -77.15 13.45
C THR A 12 -12.25 -76.02 14.46
N THR A 13 -11.73 -74.84 14.14
CA THR A 13 -12.04 -73.60 14.87
C THR A 13 -12.80 -72.68 13.94
N THR A 14 -14.03 -72.37 14.35
CA THR A 14 -14.97 -71.43 13.75
C THR A 14 -14.30 -70.08 13.50
N LEU A 15 -14.13 -69.67 12.25
CA LEU A 15 -13.68 -68.31 11.91
C LEU A 15 -14.87 -67.36 12.12
N VAL A 16 -14.81 -66.55 13.18
CA VAL A 16 -15.67 -65.39 13.34
C VAL A 16 -15.29 -64.39 12.25
N ALA A 17 -16.17 -64.17 11.28
CA ALA A 17 -16.07 -63.07 10.34
C ALA A 17 -16.31 -61.76 11.11
N LEU A 18 -15.24 -61.13 11.60
CA LEU A 18 -15.27 -59.71 11.94
C LEU A 18 -15.26 -58.93 10.63
N SER A 19 -16.45 -58.52 10.20
CA SER A 19 -16.62 -57.39 9.29
C SER A 19 -16.00 -56.16 9.97
N ALA A 20 -14.72 -55.89 9.66
CA ALA A 20 -14.14 -54.58 9.91
C ALA A 20 -14.98 -53.58 9.09
N ALA A 21 -15.86 -52.87 9.77
CA ALA A 21 -16.48 -51.68 9.20
C ALA A 21 -15.35 -50.77 8.75
N VAL A 22 -15.16 -50.66 7.44
CA VAL A 22 -14.38 -49.57 6.86
C VAL A 22 -15.18 -48.32 7.18
N VAL A 23 -14.90 -47.72 8.33
CA VAL A 23 -15.31 -46.36 8.61
C VAL A 23 -14.62 -45.53 7.52
N PRO A 24 -15.36 -44.81 6.65
CA PRO A 24 -14.73 -43.88 5.73
C PRO A 24 -13.86 -42.97 6.59
N ALA A 25 -12.58 -42.85 6.28
CA ALA A 25 -11.79 -41.77 6.82
C ALA A 25 -12.53 -40.49 6.41
N VAL A 26 -13.20 -39.86 7.38
CA VAL A 26 -13.76 -38.52 7.20
C VAL A 26 -12.57 -37.69 6.77
N ALA A 27 -12.58 -37.20 5.53
CA ALA A 27 -11.58 -36.27 5.07
C ALA A 27 -11.58 -35.12 6.10
N ALA A 28 -10.47 -34.99 6.84
CA ALA A 28 -10.31 -33.89 7.77
C ALA A 28 -10.49 -32.62 6.94
N GLN A 29 -11.54 -31.86 7.22
CA GLN A 29 -11.77 -30.55 6.64
C GLN A 29 -10.48 -29.77 6.86
N ALA A 30 -9.81 -29.35 5.78
CA ALA A 30 -8.53 -28.65 5.90
C ALA A 30 -8.75 -27.45 6.84
N GLY A 31 -8.04 -27.44 7.97
CA GLY A 31 -8.05 -26.29 8.89
C GLY A 31 -7.67 -25.01 8.14
N PRO A 32 -8.07 -23.81 8.61
CA PRO A 32 -7.57 -22.59 8.01
C PRO A 32 -6.03 -22.59 8.04
N PRO A 33 -5.38 -22.06 7.00
CA PRO A 33 -3.93 -22.11 6.87
C PRO A 33 -3.25 -21.50 8.09
N PRO A 34 -2.00 -21.91 8.41
CA PRO A 34 -1.24 -21.26 9.47
C PRO A 34 -1.08 -19.77 9.18
N VAL A 35 -0.93 -18.97 10.25
CA VAL A 35 -0.72 -17.51 10.13
C VAL A 35 0.55 -17.22 9.34
N TYR A 36 1.64 -17.90 9.71
CA TYR A 36 2.96 -17.78 9.13
C TYR A 36 3.39 -19.07 8.43
N PRO A 37 4.27 -19.00 7.40
CA PRO A 37 4.80 -20.19 6.75
C PRO A 37 5.63 -21.03 7.73
N ALA A 38 5.66 -22.34 7.49
CA ALA A 38 6.57 -23.22 8.20
C ALA A 38 8.02 -22.95 7.77
N VAL A 39 8.94 -22.81 8.72
CA VAL A 39 10.38 -22.68 8.44
C VAL A 39 10.94 -23.94 7.78
N GLY A 40 10.48 -25.12 8.21
CA GLY A 40 10.98 -26.41 7.74
C GLY A 40 12.26 -26.85 8.46
N PRO A 41 12.96 -27.90 7.98
CA PRO A 41 14.21 -28.36 8.57
C PRO A 41 15.30 -27.29 8.46
N GLY A 42 16.03 -27.05 9.55
CA GLY A 42 17.05 -26.02 9.62
C GLY A 42 18.09 -26.33 10.71
N THR A 43 18.93 -25.36 11.01
CA THR A 43 19.83 -25.40 12.17
C THR A 43 19.23 -24.61 13.35
N HIS A 44 19.80 -24.82 14.53
CA HIS A 44 19.48 -24.11 15.78
C HIS A 44 20.79 -23.76 16.51
N LEU A 45 21.67 -23.04 15.82
CA LEU A 45 22.95 -22.56 16.33
C LEU A 45 22.77 -21.33 17.22
N LEU A 46 21.74 -20.52 16.94
CA LEU A 46 21.51 -19.24 17.59
C LEU A 46 20.33 -19.30 18.57
N ASP A 47 20.39 -18.46 19.61
CA ASP A 47 19.28 -18.28 20.56
C ASP A 47 18.27 -17.28 19.98
N HIS A 48 17.38 -17.77 19.09
CA HIS A 48 16.36 -16.93 18.47
C HIS A 48 15.47 -16.19 19.49
N PRO A 49 14.96 -16.83 20.56
CA PRO A 49 14.20 -16.12 21.60
C PRO A 49 14.94 -14.92 22.19
N ALA A 50 16.25 -15.04 22.44
CA ALA A 50 17.04 -13.91 22.93
C ALA A 50 17.17 -12.79 21.90
N LYS A 51 17.35 -13.13 20.61
CA LYS A 51 17.47 -12.15 19.52
C LYS A 51 16.16 -11.39 19.25
N LEU A 52 15.01 -12.01 19.50
CA LEU A 52 13.68 -11.38 19.33
C LEU A 52 13.13 -10.72 20.58
N ALA A 53 13.89 -10.68 21.68
CA ALA A 53 13.42 -10.14 22.94
C ALA A 53 12.97 -8.68 22.79
N GLY A 54 11.70 -8.40 23.12
CA GLY A 54 11.12 -7.06 23.05
C GLY A 54 10.46 -6.69 21.73
N LEU A 55 10.57 -7.52 20.68
CA LEU A 55 9.86 -7.29 19.42
C LEU A 55 8.40 -7.74 19.51
N GLY A 56 7.51 -6.96 18.89
CA GLY A 56 6.08 -7.28 18.75
C GLY A 56 5.87 -8.43 17.77
N ASP A 57 5.19 -9.47 18.22
CA ASP A 57 4.89 -10.69 17.48
C ASP A 57 6.16 -11.42 16.98
N PRO A 58 6.90 -12.07 17.91
CA PRO A 58 8.10 -12.84 17.61
C PRO A 58 7.85 -14.00 16.64
N GLY A 59 6.61 -14.47 16.51
CA GLY A 59 6.26 -15.56 15.60
C GLY A 59 6.44 -15.20 14.12
N TRP A 60 6.20 -13.93 13.76
CA TRP A 60 6.43 -13.45 12.40
C TRP A 60 7.91 -13.47 12.04
N TYR A 61 8.78 -12.99 12.93
CA TYR A 61 10.23 -12.95 12.70
C TYR A 61 10.80 -14.36 12.60
N GLU A 62 10.45 -15.25 13.53
CA GLU A 62 10.87 -16.65 13.52
C GLU A 62 10.54 -17.34 12.18
N ALA A 63 9.37 -17.03 11.61
CA ALA A 63 8.94 -17.61 10.35
C ALA A 63 9.60 -16.97 9.13
N ASN A 64 9.94 -15.67 9.16
CA ASN A 64 10.27 -14.91 7.97
C ASN A 64 11.75 -14.56 7.80
N ILE A 65 12.44 -14.16 8.87
CA ILE A 65 13.75 -13.51 8.73
C ILE A 65 14.90 -14.50 8.93
N PRO A 66 16.07 -14.26 8.30
CA PRO A 66 17.31 -14.89 8.73
C PRO A 66 17.76 -14.36 10.10
N PHE A 67 18.41 -15.21 10.90
CA PHE A 67 18.96 -14.80 12.20
C PHE A 67 20.47 -14.63 12.11
N VAL A 68 21.02 -13.58 12.73
CA VAL A 68 22.45 -13.29 12.69
C VAL A 68 23.07 -13.22 14.09
N ASP A 69 24.33 -13.61 14.17
CA ASP A 69 25.21 -13.33 15.30
C ASP A 69 26.52 -12.72 14.81
N LEU A 70 26.76 -11.47 15.22
CA LEU A 70 27.86 -10.64 14.76
C LEU A 70 28.68 -10.13 15.96
N PRO A 71 30.02 -10.04 15.84
CA PRO A 71 30.88 -9.40 16.84
C PRO A 71 30.60 -7.90 17.00
N ASP A 72 30.09 -7.23 15.95
CA ASP A 72 29.74 -5.82 15.99
C ASP A 72 28.26 -5.62 16.35
N LYS A 73 28.01 -5.24 17.60
CA LYS A 73 26.65 -5.02 18.10
C LYS A 73 25.93 -3.82 17.51
N ALA A 74 26.64 -2.81 16.99
CA ALA A 74 25.95 -1.72 16.31
C ALA A 74 25.27 -2.21 15.03
N ILE A 75 25.96 -3.06 14.26
CA ILE A 75 25.39 -3.67 13.04
C ILE A 75 24.28 -4.66 13.40
N GLU A 76 24.50 -5.51 14.41
CA GLU A 76 23.49 -6.50 14.83
C GLU A 76 22.20 -5.84 15.36
N ASP A 77 22.31 -4.83 16.21
CA ASP A 77 21.15 -4.13 16.76
C ASP A 77 20.36 -3.42 15.65
N THR A 78 21.06 -2.82 14.67
CA THR A 78 20.40 -2.23 13.50
C THR A 78 19.74 -3.29 12.64
N TYR A 79 20.33 -4.49 12.47
CA TYR A 79 19.76 -5.57 11.68
C TYR A 79 18.37 -5.99 12.19
N TYR A 80 18.25 -6.28 13.48
CA TYR A 80 16.95 -6.65 14.05
C TYR A 80 15.97 -5.48 14.12
N TYR A 81 16.46 -4.25 14.31
CA TYR A 81 15.65 -3.05 14.20
C TYR A 81 15.09 -2.87 12.77
N ARG A 82 15.87 -3.13 11.73
CA ARG A 82 15.47 -2.93 10.33
C ARG A 82 14.48 -3.98 9.85
N TRP A 83 14.55 -5.21 10.35
CA TRP A 83 13.45 -6.16 10.20
C TRP A 83 12.17 -5.71 10.91
N ARG A 84 12.28 -5.00 12.03
CA ARG A 84 11.12 -4.41 12.71
C ARG A 84 10.48 -3.32 11.84
N THR A 85 11.25 -2.36 11.34
CA THR A 85 10.71 -1.29 10.48
C THR A 85 10.14 -1.83 9.18
N PHE A 86 10.76 -2.87 8.58
CA PHE A 86 10.22 -3.52 7.39
C PHE A 86 8.85 -4.17 7.66
N LYS A 87 8.70 -4.84 8.82
CA LYS A 87 7.41 -5.40 9.24
C LYS A 87 6.35 -4.31 9.45
N GLU A 88 6.73 -3.20 10.10
CA GLU A 88 5.83 -2.07 10.35
C GLU A 88 5.33 -1.44 9.04
N ALA A 89 6.17 -1.45 7.99
CA ALA A 89 5.83 -0.98 6.64
C ALA A 89 4.97 -1.96 5.82
N LEU A 90 4.71 -3.18 6.30
CA LEU A 90 3.79 -4.10 5.61
C LEU A 90 2.35 -3.65 5.82
N LYS A 91 1.68 -3.34 4.71
CA LYS A 91 0.29 -2.88 4.72
C LYS A 91 -0.56 -3.73 3.80
N TYR A 92 -1.65 -4.31 4.32
CA TYR A 92 -2.63 -5.01 3.48
C TYR A 92 -3.68 -4.03 2.97
N THR A 93 -3.76 -3.82 1.67
CA THR A 93 -4.60 -2.78 1.06
C THR A 93 -5.98 -3.28 0.61
N GLY A 94 -6.23 -4.58 0.68
CA GLY A 94 -7.51 -5.19 0.35
C GLY A 94 -7.38 -6.32 -0.67
N PRO A 95 -8.49 -6.96 -1.07
CA PRO A 95 -8.49 -8.09 -2.01
C PRO A 95 -7.98 -7.76 -3.42
N GLU A 96 -8.01 -6.49 -3.82
CA GLU A 96 -7.59 -6.07 -5.16
C GLU A 96 -6.07 -6.09 -5.33
N ASP A 97 -5.35 -5.51 -4.36
CA ASP A 97 -3.90 -5.30 -4.43
C ASP A 97 -3.11 -6.15 -3.43
N GLY A 98 -3.74 -6.72 -2.40
CA GLY A 98 -3.08 -7.56 -1.40
C GLY A 98 -2.14 -6.77 -0.48
N TRP A 99 -0.95 -7.30 -0.23
CA TRP A 99 0.10 -6.63 0.55
C TRP A 99 0.90 -5.62 -0.29
N ILE A 100 1.18 -4.46 0.30
CA ILE A 100 2.21 -3.53 -0.15
C ILE A 100 3.28 -3.32 0.91
N VAL A 101 4.41 -2.77 0.48
CA VAL A 101 5.45 -2.22 1.36
C VAL A 101 5.38 -0.70 1.26
N SER A 102 5.02 -0.02 2.34
CA SER A 102 4.96 1.44 2.37
C SER A 102 6.33 2.05 2.65
N GLU A 103 6.53 3.27 2.17
CA GLU A 103 7.74 4.06 2.42
C GLU A 103 7.61 4.82 3.76
N PHE A 104 6.48 5.49 3.93
CA PHE A 104 6.02 6.05 5.20
C PHE A 104 5.01 5.10 5.86
N LEU A 105 4.94 5.08 7.20
CA LEU A 105 3.94 4.31 7.97
C LEU A 105 2.52 4.90 7.90
N GLY A 106 2.26 5.80 6.95
CA GLY A 106 0.96 6.39 6.69
C GLY A 106 0.91 6.98 5.28
N PRO A 107 -0.26 7.00 4.63
CA PRO A 107 -0.36 7.58 3.30
C PRO A 107 -0.07 9.08 3.35
N VAL A 108 0.69 9.56 2.36
CA VAL A 108 1.01 10.98 2.16
C VAL A 108 0.30 11.49 0.89
N GLY A 109 0.18 12.81 0.74
CA GLY A 109 -0.64 13.42 -0.31
C GLY A 109 -0.23 13.10 -1.75
N TYR A 110 1.00 12.64 -1.96
CA TYR A 110 1.58 12.24 -3.24
C TYR A 110 1.81 10.72 -3.34
N SER A 111 1.16 9.93 -2.48
CA SER A 111 1.21 8.47 -2.59
C SER A 111 0.19 7.93 -3.60
N ALA A 112 0.55 6.85 -4.27
CA ALA A 112 -0.33 6.05 -5.08
C ALA A 112 -1.43 5.39 -4.22
N PRO A 113 -2.53 4.89 -4.82
CA PRO A 113 -3.65 4.30 -4.08
C PRO A 113 -3.21 3.25 -3.05
N GLY A 114 -3.76 3.30 -1.84
CA GLY A 114 -3.35 2.42 -0.74
C GLY A 114 -2.11 2.90 0.03
N GLY A 115 -1.41 3.94 -0.43
CA GLY A 115 -0.27 4.57 0.25
C GLY A 115 1.11 4.11 -0.24
N GLY A 116 1.20 3.50 -1.43
CA GLY A 116 2.47 3.11 -2.03
C GLY A 116 3.21 4.29 -2.67
N ILE A 117 4.55 4.27 -2.65
CA ILE A 117 5.43 5.23 -3.34
C ILE A 117 6.52 4.42 -4.06
N ASP A 118 6.75 4.68 -5.35
CA ASP A 118 7.64 3.87 -6.18
C ASP A 118 9.13 4.23 -5.99
N ALA A 119 9.45 5.40 -5.43
CA ALA A 119 10.80 5.93 -5.21
C ALA A 119 11.80 4.90 -4.64
N ALA A 120 11.43 4.22 -3.54
CA ALA A 120 12.25 3.17 -2.92
C ALA A 120 11.78 1.75 -3.22
N SER A 121 10.88 1.52 -4.18
CA SER A 121 10.36 0.17 -4.47
C SER A 121 11.44 -0.84 -4.85
N GLY A 122 12.48 -0.38 -5.54
CA GLY A 122 13.65 -1.22 -5.81
C GLY A 122 14.41 -1.61 -4.53
N HIS A 123 14.55 -0.69 -3.57
CA HIS A 123 15.10 -0.99 -2.25
C HIS A 123 14.23 -1.96 -1.47
N HIS A 124 12.91 -1.76 -1.45
CA HIS A 124 11.98 -2.64 -0.74
C HIS A 124 12.05 -4.08 -1.24
N LEU A 125 12.16 -4.28 -2.55
CA LEU A 125 12.32 -5.60 -3.15
C LEU A 125 13.68 -6.24 -2.83
N TYR A 126 14.76 -5.46 -2.78
CA TYR A 126 16.08 -5.95 -2.39
C TYR A 126 16.18 -6.28 -0.90
N GLU A 127 15.52 -5.53 -0.02
CA GLU A 127 15.46 -5.82 1.42
C GLU A 127 14.55 -7.03 1.68
N GLY A 128 13.33 -7.01 1.14
CA GLY A 128 12.30 -8.02 1.42
C GLY A 128 12.52 -9.35 0.72
N ARG A 129 13.41 -9.47 -0.28
CA ARG A 129 13.68 -10.76 -0.96
C ARG A 129 14.17 -11.87 -0.04
N TRP A 130 14.63 -11.51 1.16
CA TRP A 130 15.08 -12.44 2.20
C TRP A 130 13.96 -12.94 3.11
N LEU A 131 12.73 -12.43 2.96
CA LEU A 131 11.56 -12.95 3.66
C LEU A 131 11.15 -14.31 3.10
N ARG A 132 10.81 -15.23 3.99
CA ARG A 132 10.35 -16.57 3.61
C ARG A 132 8.92 -16.59 3.07
N ASP A 133 8.03 -15.76 3.61
CA ASP A 133 6.67 -15.64 3.09
C ASP A 133 6.67 -14.80 1.82
N PRO A 134 6.42 -15.41 0.65
CA PRO A 134 6.55 -14.67 -0.58
C PRO A 134 5.32 -13.81 -0.90
N ARG A 135 4.20 -13.97 -0.16
CA ARG A 135 2.95 -13.25 -0.44
C ARG A 135 3.15 -11.74 -0.37
N TYR A 136 3.91 -11.27 0.62
CA TYR A 136 4.19 -9.83 0.81
C TYR A 136 4.74 -9.18 -0.44
N LEU A 137 5.74 -9.79 -1.08
CA LEU A 137 6.36 -9.23 -2.27
C LEU A 137 5.70 -9.69 -3.56
N ASP A 138 4.97 -10.82 -3.59
CA ASP A 138 4.17 -11.21 -4.75
C ASP A 138 3.12 -10.15 -5.04
N ASP A 139 2.34 -9.80 -4.02
CA ASP A 139 1.31 -8.78 -4.08
C ASP A 139 1.92 -7.42 -4.41
N TYR A 140 3.03 -7.05 -3.75
CA TYR A 140 3.69 -5.76 -4.00
C TYR A 140 4.25 -5.61 -5.43
N VAL A 141 4.78 -6.68 -6.01
CA VAL A 141 5.21 -6.67 -7.42
C VAL A 141 4.00 -6.53 -8.34
N ASP A 142 2.91 -7.26 -8.07
CA ASP A 142 1.70 -7.17 -8.88
C ASP A 142 1.02 -5.79 -8.71
N TYR A 143 1.06 -5.16 -7.53
CA TYR A 143 0.57 -3.81 -7.28
C TYR A 143 1.21 -2.78 -8.23
N TRP A 144 2.54 -2.80 -8.38
CA TRP A 144 3.27 -1.87 -9.27
C TRP A 144 3.20 -2.23 -10.76
N LEU A 145 2.92 -3.49 -11.10
CA LEU A 145 2.94 -3.96 -12.50
C LEU A 145 1.56 -4.16 -13.13
N ARG A 146 0.53 -4.39 -12.31
CA ARG A 146 -0.81 -4.84 -12.71
C ARG A 146 -1.95 -4.21 -11.90
N GLY A 147 -1.69 -3.86 -10.64
CA GLY A 147 -2.68 -3.35 -9.69
C GLY A 147 -2.80 -1.83 -9.70
N SER A 148 -3.31 -1.27 -8.61
CA SER A 148 -3.58 0.17 -8.50
C SER A 148 -2.33 1.04 -8.63
N GLY A 149 -1.16 0.52 -8.25
CA GLY A 149 0.14 1.18 -8.41
C GLY A 149 0.60 1.28 -9.88
N ALA A 150 0.03 0.50 -10.79
CA ALA A 150 0.22 0.65 -12.24
C ALA A 150 -0.85 1.54 -12.89
N GLY A 151 -1.78 2.09 -12.09
CA GLY A 151 -2.92 2.87 -12.55
C GLY A 151 -2.55 4.29 -12.97
N PRO A 152 -3.46 4.99 -13.67
CA PRO A 152 -3.24 6.37 -14.11
C PRO A 152 -3.11 7.34 -12.93
N LYS A 153 -2.26 8.36 -13.10
CA LYS A 153 -2.13 9.50 -12.18
C LYS A 153 -2.21 10.84 -12.93
N PRO A 154 -2.58 11.94 -12.25
CA PRO A 154 -2.48 13.27 -12.81
C PRO A 154 -1.02 13.63 -13.16
N ALA A 155 -0.79 14.12 -14.38
CA ALA A 155 0.50 14.68 -14.78
C ALA A 155 0.55 16.17 -14.37
N THR A 156 1.01 16.44 -13.15
CA THR A 156 1.11 17.79 -12.59
C THR A 156 2.47 18.03 -11.97
N ASP A 157 2.85 19.30 -11.77
CA ASP A 157 4.10 19.70 -11.11
C ASP A 157 4.34 18.97 -9.77
N GLY A 158 3.30 18.78 -8.96
CA GLY A 158 3.40 18.09 -7.67
C GLY A 158 3.37 16.56 -7.73
N LEU A 159 3.12 15.95 -8.89
CA LEU A 159 2.96 14.50 -9.08
C LEU A 159 3.64 14.04 -10.38
N ASN A 160 4.83 14.54 -10.67
CA ASN A 160 5.57 14.31 -11.92
C ASN A 160 4.78 14.58 -13.22
N GLU A 161 4.94 15.78 -13.76
CA GLU A 161 4.33 16.19 -15.04
C GLU A 161 4.80 15.39 -16.27
N ASN A 162 5.89 14.63 -16.15
CA ASN A 162 6.47 13.89 -17.27
C ASN A 162 5.86 12.48 -17.45
N THR A 163 5.05 12.02 -16.50
CA THR A 163 4.50 10.65 -16.49
C THR A 163 3.03 10.63 -16.09
N THR A 164 2.32 9.58 -16.49
CA THR A 164 0.85 9.51 -16.40
C THR A 164 0.34 8.33 -15.59
N ASP A 165 1.23 7.58 -14.92
CA ASP A 165 0.88 6.47 -14.06
C ASP A 165 1.80 6.41 -12.84
N TRP A 166 1.31 5.78 -11.77
CA TRP A 166 1.96 5.78 -10.45
C TRP A 166 3.27 4.98 -10.39
N ALA A 167 3.51 4.02 -11.29
CA ALA A 167 4.74 3.21 -11.32
C ALA A 167 5.92 3.90 -12.04
N HIS A 168 5.69 5.13 -12.51
CA HIS A 168 6.68 5.99 -13.12
C HIS A 168 6.65 7.39 -12.51
N GLU A 169 6.12 7.54 -11.28
CA GLU A 169 6.22 8.83 -10.58
C GLU A 169 7.68 9.12 -10.25
N TYR A 170 8.39 8.12 -9.72
CA TYR A 170 9.81 8.19 -9.45
C TYR A 170 10.57 7.13 -10.28
N SER A 171 11.88 7.34 -10.44
CA SER A 171 12.75 6.38 -11.12
C SER A 171 12.82 5.03 -10.38
N PHE A 172 12.49 3.92 -11.06
CA PHE A 172 12.35 2.59 -10.46
C PHE A 172 12.98 1.48 -11.33
N TRP A 173 13.93 0.71 -10.78
CA TRP A 173 14.61 -0.44 -11.43
C TRP A 173 13.85 -1.77 -11.26
N ALA A 174 12.61 -1.81 -11.77
CA ALA A 174 11.64 -2.86 -11.47
C ALA A 174 12.08 -4.27 -11.89
N ALA A 175 12.61 -4.42 -13.11
CA ALA A 175 12.95 -5.74 -13.67
C ALA A 175 14.21 -6.32 -13.03
N ASP A 176 15.21 -5.50 -12.74
CA ASP A 176 16.39 -5.89 -11.98
C ASP A 176 15.99 -6.39 -10.58
N ALA A 177 15.16 -5.65 -9.86
CA ALA A 177 14.71 -6.03 -8.53
C ALA A 177 13.90 -7.35 -8.52
N VAL A 178 13.02 -7.56 -9.51
CA VAL A 178 12.28 -8.83 -9.65
C VAL A 178 13.21 -10.01 -9.97
N LEU A 179 14.22 -9.81 -10.83
CA LEU A 179 15.23 -10.85 -11.10
C LEU A 179 16.09 -11.13 -9.87
N ALA A 180 16.49 -10.09 -9.14
CA ALA A 180 17.29 -10.17 -7.92
C ALA A 180 16.56 -10.95 -6.82
N ARG A 181 15.24 -10.76 -6.70
CA ARG A 181 14.37 -11.55 -5.82
C ARG A 181 14.28 -13.01 -6.26
N ALA A 182 14.01 -13.27 -7.55
CA ALA A 182 13.94 -14.64 -8.08
C ALA A 182 15.25 -15.42 -7.90
N SER A 183 16.39 -14.71 -7.87
CA SER A 183 17.72 -15.27 -7.60
C SER A 183 17.92 -15.68 -6.14
N VAL A 184 17.07 -15.23 -5.21
CA VAL A 184 17.05 -15.64 -3.80
C VAL A 184 16.01 -16.71 -3.55
N ASP A 185 14.75 -16.50 -3.95
CA ASP A 185 13.66 -17.42 -3.61
C ASP A 185 13.53 -18.61 -4.59
N GLY A 186 14.13 -18.52 -5.77
CA GLY A 186 14.08 -19.54 -6.83
C GLY A 186 12.74 -19.61 -7.56
N ARG A 187 11.83 -18.63 -7.39
CA ARG A 187 10.49 -18.59 -7.99
C ARG A 187 10.50 -17.98 -9.39
N TRP A 188 11.25 -18.60 -10.28
CA TRP A 188 11.44 -18.13 -11.64
C TRP A 188 10.16 -18.05 -12.47
N ASP A 189 9.21 -18.97 -12.26
CA ASP A 189 7.92 -18.95 -12.97
C ASP A 189 7.12 -17.69 -12.66
N PHE A 190 7.22 -17.16 -11.44
CA PHE A 190 6.58 -15.90 -11.06
C PHE A 190 7.17 -14.74 -11.86
N ALA A 191 8.49 -14.60 -11.87
CA ALA A 191 9.17 -13.53 -12.62
C ALA A 191 8.93 -13.63 -14.15
N VAL A 192 8.97 -14.85 -14.71
CA VAL A 192 8.72 -15.08 -16.15
C VAL A 192 7.27 -14.77 -16.53
N ASP A 193 6.30 -15.04 -15.66
CA ASP A 193 4.89 -14.70 -15.90
C ASP A 193 4.68 -13.18 -15.99
N ARG A 194 5.43 -12.38 -15.24
CA ARG A 194 5.38 -10.90 -15.25
C ARG A 194 6.22 -10.25 -16.35
N LEU A 195 6.90 -11.04 -17.17
CA LEU A 195 7.78 -10.53 -18.23
C LEU A 195 7.08 -9.55 -19.21
N PRO A 196 5.81 -9.72 -19.60
CA PRO A 196 5.10 -8.72 -20.40
C PRO A 196 4.95 -7.37 -19.69
N GLU A 197 4.68 -7.37 -18.39
CA GLU A 197 4.55 -6.15 -17.58
C GLU A 197 5.90 -5.47 -17.39
N LEU A 198 6.96 -6.22 -17.10
CA LEU A 198 8.32 -5.70 -16.95
C LEU A 198 8.81 -5.02 -18.24
N GLN A 199 8.51 -5.60 -19.40
CA GLN A 199 8.80 -4.96 -20.69
C GLN A 199 8.02 -3.66 -20.89
N ARG A 200 6.77 -3.58 -20.41
CA ARG A 200 5.97 -2.34 -20.47
C ARG A 200 6.54 -1.27 -19.55
N GLN A 201 6.91 -1.63 -18.32
CA GLN A 201 7.53 -0.70 -17.37
C GLN A 201 8.83 -0.12 -17.95
N TRP A 202 9.72 -0.95 -18.48
CA TRP A 202 10.94 -0.47 -19.13
C TRP A 202 10.65 0.45 -20.33
N ALA A 203 9.69 0.07 -21.18
CA ALA A 203 9.35 0.85 -22.37
C ALA A 203 8.64 2.18 -22.08
N ALA A 204 7.97 2.31 -20.93
CA ALA A 204 7.20 3.51 -20.56
C ALA A 204 8.10 4.73 -20.27
N TRP A 205 9.40 4.53 -20.01
CA TRP A 205 10.40 5.61 -19.93
C TRP A 205 10.80 6.20 -21.29
N ALA A 206 10.25 5.71 -22.42
CA ALA A 206 10.59 6.19 -23.77
C ALA A 206 10.44 7.71 -23.98
N PRO A 207 9.46 8.43 -23.40
CA PRO A 207 9.39 9.89 -23.50
C PRO A 207 10.62 10.62 -22.93
N GLN A 208 11.31 9.99 -21.97
CA GLN A 208 12.52 10.48 -21.34
C GLN A 208 13.80 10.07 -22.07
N PHE A 209 13.72 9.30 -23.16
CA PHE A 209 14.89 8.86 -23.92
C PHE A 209 15.28 9.89 -25.00
N ASP A 210 16.53 10.37 -24.97
CA ASP A 210 17.11 11.17 -26.04
C ASP A 210 17.78 10.24 -27.08
N PRO A 211 17.22 10.09 -28.29
CA PRO A 211 17.76 9.19 -29.31
C PRO A 211 19.06 9.69 -29.96
N GLN A 212 19.39 10.98 -29.86
CA GLN A 212 20.64 11.53 -30.39
C GLN A 212 21.82 11.20 -29.47
N LEU A 213 21.57 11.21 -28.17
CA LEU A 213 22.56 10.85 -27.16
C LEU A 213 22.57 9.36 -26.85
N GLY A 214 21.42 8.69 -27.00
CA GLY A 214 21.19 7.34 -26.55
C GLY A 214 21.24 7.22 -25.03
N LEU A 215 20.63 8.20 -24.33
CA LEU A 215 20.55 8.28 -22.87
C LEU A 215 19.16 8.76 -22.44
N TYR A 216 18.74 8.33 -21.26
CA TYR A 216 17.57 8.86 -20.57
C TYR A 216 17.93 10.14 -19.81
N TRP A 217 17.01 11.11 -19.80
CA TRP A 217 17.07 12.26 -18.90
C TRP A 217 16.06 12.10 -17.77
N GLN A 218 16.34 12.72 -16.63
CA GLN A 218 15.42 12.78 -15.49
C GLN A 218 15.60 14.10 -14.75
N VAL A 219 14.57 14.50 -14.02
CA VAL A 219 14.59 15.66 -13.12
C VAL A 219 14.92 15.16 -11.70
N PRO A 220 15.84 15.79 -10.96
CA PRO A 220 16.28 15.34 -9.63
C PRO A 220 15.17 14.97 -8.64
N VAL A 221 14.08 15.75 -8.52
CA VAL A 221 12.97 15.38 -7.61
C VAL A 221 12.28 14.06 -8.00
N TRP A 222 12.17 13.75 -9.30
CA TRP A 222 11.61 12.48 -9.80
C TRP A 222 12.63 11.32 -9.78
N ASP A 223 13.86 11.57 -9.37
CA ASP A 223 14.80 10.56 -8.88
C ASP A 223 14.71 10.38 -7.35
N ALA A 224 13.74 11.03 -6.70
CA ALA A 224 13.62 11.18 -5.25
C ALA A 224 14.82 11.92 -4.62
N MET A 225 15.40 12.88 -5.35
CA MET A 225 16.62 13.61 -4.97
C MET A 225 16.50 15.12 -5.25
N GLU A 226 15.52 15.80 -4.67
CA GLU A 226 15.34 17.26 -4.83
C GLU A 226 16.51 18.08 -4.24
N TYR A 227 16.72 19.32 -4.70
CA TYR A 227 17.78 20.20 -4.18
C TYR A 227 19.19 19.57 -4.14
N THR A 228 19.57 18.81 -5.17
CA THR A 228 20.95 18.34 -5.34
C THR A 228 21.89 19.49 -5.74
N ALA A 229 23.21 19.26 -5.73
CA ALA A 229 24.17 20.24 -6.23
C ALA A 229 23.93 20.56 -7.72
N SER A 230 23.49 19.58 -8.51
CA SER A 230 23.01 19.80 -9.88
C SER A 230 21.76 20.69 -9.90
N SER A 231 20.81 20.49 -8.97
CA SER A 231 19.57 21.26 -8.93
C SER A 231 19.80 22.75 -8.69
N TYR A 232 20.71 23.10 -7.77
CA TYR A 232 21.08 24.49 -7.47
C TYR A 232 21.77 25.23 -8.62
N GLN A 233 22.20 24.51 -9.65
CA GLN A 233 22.76 25.07 -10.89
C GLN A 233 21.69 25.27 -11.98
N SER A 234 20.42 25.13 -11.63
CA SER A 234 19.25 25.37 -12.48
C SER A 234 18.44 26.58 -11.97
N PRO A 235 17.53 27.14 -12.78
CA PRO A 235 16.64 28.22 -12.34
C PRO A 235 15.55 27.77 -11.34
N ASP A 236 15.39 26.46 -11.15
CA ASP A 236 14.42 25.87 -10.22
C ASP A 236 15.14 24.84 -9.32
N PRO A 237 15.65 25.27 -8.15
CA PRO A 237 16.42 24.38 -7.28
C PRO A 237 15.64 23.20 -6.70
N TYR A 238 14.31 23.28 -6.61
CA TYR A 238 13.50 22.17 -6.08
C TYR A 238 13.52 21.01 -7.07
N HIS A 239 13.06 21.26 -8.29
CA HIS A 239 13.04 20.24 -9.34
C HIS A 239 14.46 19.92 -9.83
N GLY A 240 15.26 20.96 -10.11
CA GLY A 240 16.64 20.87 -10.59
C GLY A 240 16.81 20.80 -12.11
N GLY A 241 15.72 20.90 -12.86
CA GLY A 241 15.70 20.83 -14.32
C GLY A 241 15.99 19.43 -14.89
N ALA A 242 15.69 19.23 -16.18
CA ALA A 242 15.96 17.95 -16.83
C ALA A 242 17.46 17.77 -17.13
N GLY A 243 17.99 16.58 -16.83
CA GLY A 243 19.38 16.26 -17.15
C GLY A 243 19.68 14.78 -17.29
N PHE A 244 20.79 14.48 -17.95
CA PHE A 244 21.29 13.11 -18.10
C PHE A 244 22.04 12.73 -16.83
N ARG A 245 21.50 11.73 -16.12
CA ARG A 245 21.94 11.33 -14.77
C ARG A 245 22.45 9.89 -14.76
N PRO A 246 23.48 9.55 -13.96
CA PRO A 246 23.92 8.17 -13.78
C PRO A 246 22.86 7.23 -13.20
N THR A 247 21.82 7.76 -12.54
CA THR A 247 20.69 7.05 -11.92
C THR A 247 19.84 6.32 -12.96
N LEU A 248 18.85 6.97 -13.57
CA LEU A 248 17.87 6.35 -14.47
C LEU A 248 18.52 5.57 -15.63
N ASN A 249 19.69 6.03 -16.13
CA ASN A 249 20.43 5.30 -17.15
C ASN A 249 20.99 3.96 -16.66
N ALA A 250 21.50 3.89 -15.42
CA ALA A 250 21.94 2.63 -14.83
C ALA A 250 20.77 1.73 -14.44
N TYR A 251 19.63 2.31 -14.00
CA TYR A 251 18.40 1.56 -13.73
C TYR A 251 17.87 0.90 -15.01
N GLN A 252 17.74 1.66 -16.10
CA GLN A 252 17.31 1.15 -17.41
C GLN A 252 18.30 0.15 -18.03
N TYR A 253 19.59 0.28 -17.74
CA TYR A 253 20.59 -0.73 -18.07
C TYR A 253 20.34 -2.05 -17.32
N GLY A 254 20.18 -1.99 -15.99
CA GLY A 254 19.90 -3.14 -15.14
C GLY A 254 18.62 -3.86 -15.56
N ASP A 255 17.55 -3.10 -15.78
CA ASP A 255 16.26 -3.64 -16.22
C ASP A 255 16.33 -4.31 -17.59
N ALA A 256 17.04 -3.71 -18.56
CA ALA A 256 17.24 -4.33 -19.87
C ALA A 256 18.00 -5.67 -19.74
N GLN A 257 19.05 -5.72 -18.92
CA GLN A 257 19.77 -6.98 -18.66
C GLN A 257 18.87 -8.01 -17.99
N ALA A 258 18.05 -7.58 -17.04
CA ALA A 258 17.15 -8.46 -16.32
C ALA A 258 16.08 -9.06 -17.23
N ILE A 259 15.45 -8.25 -18.07
CA ILE A 259 14.49 -8.69 -19.09
C ILE A 259 15.14 -9.67 -20.06
N ALA A 260 16.36 -9.39 -20.54
CA ALA A 260 17.09 -10.30 -21.40
C ALA A 260 17.33 -11.67 -20.73
N ASN A 261 17.68 -11.68 -19.45
CA ASN A 261 17.85 -12.92 -18.68
C ASN A 261 16.55 -13.70 -18.54
N LEU A 262 15.43 -13.03 -18.21
CA LEU A 262 14.13 -13.67 -18.08
C LEU A 262 13.62 -14.21 -19.43
N LEU A 263 13.85 -13.51 -20.54
CA LEU A 263 13.55 -14.00 -21.90
C LEU A 263 14.32 -15.27 -22.22
N ARG A 264 15.65 -15.28 -21.97
CA ARG A 264 16.46 -16.49 -22.17
C ARG A 264 15.96 -17.65 -21.32
N ARG A 265 15.54 -17.37 -20.09
CA ARG A 265 15.01 -18.37 -19.18
C ARG A 265 13.67 -18.93 -19.63
N ARG A 266 12.76 -18.08 -20.12
CA ARG A 266 11.47 -18.49 -20.68
C ARG A 266 11.64 -19.37 -21.92
N GLY A 267 12.56 -18.99 -22.81
CA GLY A 267 12.96 -19.80 -23.96
C GLY A 267 11.87 -20.01 -25.03
N ALA A 268 10.86 -19.12 -25.11
CA ALA A 268 9.84 -19.19 -26.14
C ALA A 268 10.39 -18.80 -27.53
N PRO A 269 9.74 -19.20 -28.64
CA PRO A 269 10.16 -18.79 -29.98
C PRO A 269 10.25 -17.26 -30.10
N GLY A 270 11.41 -16.74 -30.53
CA GLY A 270 11.68 -15.31 -30.64
C GLY A 270 12.37 -14.69 -29.41
N ASP A 271 12.32 -15.33 -28.24
CA ASP A 271 12.88 -14.77 -26.99
C ASP A 271 14.37 -14.51 -27.08
N ARG A 272 15.12 -15.39 -27.74
CA ARG A 272 16.56 -15.20 -27.94
C ARG A 272 16.86 -13.92 -28.72
N GLN A 273 16.14 -13.68 -29.80
CA GLN A 273 16.34 -12.48 -30.63
C GLN A 273 15.95 -11.21 -29.87
N LEU A 274 14.89 -11.28 -29.07
CA LEU A 274 14.43 -10.18 -28.23
C LEU A 274 15.40 -9.90 -27.08
N ALA A 275 15.91 -10.94 -26.41
CA ALA A 275 16.96 -10.82 -25.39
C ALA A 275 18.23 -10.17 -25.98
N ASP A 276 18.64 -10.59 -27.18
CA ASP A 276 19.76 -9.98 -27.89
C ASP A 276 19.51 -8.49 -28.21
N SER A 277 18.25 -8.06 -28.33
CA SER A 277 17.87 -6.63 -28.47
C SER A 277 18.12 -5.88 -27.19
N TYR A 278 17.55 -6.34 -26.07
CA TYR A 278 17.76 -5.73 -24.77
C TYR A 278 19.25 -5.68 -24.38
N ASP A 279 20.04 -6.70 -24.71
CA ASP A 279 21.51 -6.64 -24.52
C ASP A 279 22.17 -5.54 -25.37
N ARG A 280 21.69 -5.30 -26.59
CA ARG A 280 22.22 -4.22 -27.44
C ARG A 280 21.84 -2.86 -26.85
N ASP A 281 20.61 -2.72 -26.37
CA ASP A 281 20.12 -1.49 -25.75
C ASP A 281 20.92 -1.19 -24.47
N ALA A 282 21.12 -2.20 -23.60
CA ALA A 282 21.97 -2.10 -22.41
C ALA A 282 23.43 -1.71 -22.78
N ARG A 283 24.05 -2.38 -23.76
CA ARG A 283 25.41 -2.01 -24.22
C ARG A 283 25.47 -0.59 -24.80
N GLY A 284 24.41 -0.15 -25.45
CA GLY A 284 24.26 1.22 -25.94
C GLY A 284 24.25 2.24 -24.80
N LEU A 285 23.42 2.00 -23.77
CA LEU A 285 23.37 2.81 -22.56
C LEU A 285 24.72 2.88 -21.86
N GLN A 286 25.38 1.73 -21.65
CA GLN A 286 26.72 1.66 -21.07
C GLN A 286 27.73 2.53 -21.83
N ALA A 287 27.84 2.33 -23.14
CA ALA A 287 28.78 3.07 -23.97
C ALA A 287 28.49 4.57 -24.01
N ASN A 288 27.22 4.96 -24.05
CA ASN A 288 26.81 6.37 -24.08
C ASN A 288 27.00 7.05 -22.72
N GLN A 289 26.75 6.35 -21.62
CA GLN A 289 26.99 6.87 -20.28
C GLN A 289 28.47 7.12 -20.05
N ASP A 290 29.33 6.17 -20.43
CA ASP A 290 30.78 6.35 -20.39
C ASP A 290 31.24 7.52 -21.28
N ARG A 291 30.65 7.66 -22.47
CA ARG A 291 31.02 8.75 -23.38
C ARG A 291 30.60 10.12 -22.87
N VAL A 292 29.40 10.23 -22.30
CA VAL A 292 28.75 11.52 -22.03
C VAL A 292 28.91 11.93 -20.57
N LEU A 293 28.76 10.99 -19.62
CA LEU A 293 28.71 11.28 -18.18
C LEU A 293 30.03 11.02 -17.44
N TRP A 294 30.95 10.23 -17.97
CA TRP A 294 32.28 10.05 -17.36
C TRP A 294 33.20 11.27 -17.58
N ASP A 295 33.67 11.86 -16.49
CA ASP A 295 34.70 12.91 -16.51
C ASP A 295 36.08 12.27 -16.37
N SER A 296 36.91 12.34 -17.41
CA SER A 296 38.26 11.76 -17.36
C SER A 296 39.25 12.56 -16.51
N GLY A 297 39.02 13.86 -16.33
CA GLY A 297 39.87 14.71 -15.49
C GLY A 297 39.63 14.41 -14.01
N ASP A 298 38.36 14.30 -13.65
CA ASP A 298 37.92 14.02 -12.29
C ASP A 298 37.77 12.52 -11.94
N ALA A 299 37.89 11.66 -12.95
CA ALA A 299 37.70 10.22 -12.86
C ALA A 299 36.38 9.84 -12.16
N PHE A 300 35.27 10.43 -12.60
CA PHE A 300 33.96 10.28 -11.94
C PHE A 300 32.78 10.44 -12.90
N TYR A 301 31.66 9.76 -12.66
CA TYR A 301 30.41 9.96 -13.40
C TYR A 301 29.64 11.16 -12.86
N LYS A 302 29.22 12.09 -13.73
CA LYS A 302 28.59 13.35 -13.33
C LYS A 302 27.35 13.67 -14.14
N HIS A 303 26.48 14.48 -13.53
CA HIS A 303 25.30 15.04 -14.16
C HIS A 303 25.66 15.92 -15.37
N VAL A 304 24.85 15.86 -16.43
CA VAL A 304 24.89 16.79 -17.57
C VAL A 304 23.50 17.38 -17.77
N MET A 305 23.36 18.69 -17.57
CA MET A 305 22.10 19.40 -17.83
C MET A 305 21.68 19.19 -19.29
N ARG A 306 20.42 18.82 -19.53
CA ARG A 306 19.89 18.64 -20.89
C ARG A 306 19.69 19.98 -21.56
N ASP A 307 19.08 20.91 -20.83
CA ASP A 307 18.62 22.19 -21.34
C ASP A 307 19.66 23.30 -21.05
N GLY A 308 19.75 24.30 -21.93
CA GLY A 308 20.68 25.42 -21.78
C GLY A 308 22.18 25.06 -21.86
N ASN A 309 22.53 23.81 -22.17
CA ASN A 309 23.90 23.30 -22.17
C ASN A 309 24.31 22.67 -23.51
N PRO A 310 24.42 23.46 -24.60
CA PRO A 310 24.71 22.94 -25.94
C PRO A 310 26.09 22.26 -26.06
N ALA A 311 27.03 22.63 -25.19
CA ALA A 311 28.35 22.01 -25.10
C ALA A 311 28.36 20.67 -24.33
N ARG A 312 27.23 20.32 -23.69
CA ARG A 312 27.07 19.11 -22.86
C ARG A 312 28.17 19.00 -21.79
N THR A 313 28.47 20.15 -21.18
CA THR A 313 29.46 20.23 -20.11
C THR A 313 28.89 19.54 -18.88
N LYS A 314 29.70 18.71 -18.23
CA LYS A 314 29.37 18.11 -16.94
C LYS A 314 29.35 19.17 -15.86
N ILE A 315 28.55 18.98 -14.82
CA ILE A 315 28.67 19.82 -13.63
C ILE A 315 30.07 19.66 -13.01
N ALA A 316 30.51 20.67 -12.25
CA ALA A 316 31.81 20.62 -11.59
C ALA A 316 31.83 19.57 -10.47
N ASP A 317 30.69 19.38 -9.80
CA ASP A 317 30.59 18.62 -8.56
C ASP A 317 30.45 17.11 -8.79
N ARG A 318 31.02 16.31 -7.90
CA ARG A 318 30.74 14.89 -7.75
C ARG A 318 29.58 14.69 -6.78
N GLU A 319 28.55 14.03 -7.26
CA GLU A 319 27.40 13.61 -6.45
C GLU A 319 27.46 12.10 -6.23
N GLU A 320 27.00 11.62 -5.08
CA GLU A 320 27.11 10.21 -4.66
C GLU A 320 26.51 9.24 -5.70
N MET A 321 25.47 9.68 -6.42
CA MET A 321 24.85 8.92 -7.51
C MET A 321 25.84 8.47 -8.61
N GLY A 322 27.03 9.09 -8.69
CA GLY A 322 28.09 8.64 -9.60
C GLY A 322 28.61 7.22 -9.31
N PHE A 323 28.30 6.63 -8.15
CA PHE A 323 28.60 5.23 -7.83
C PHE A 323 27.52 4.23 -8.26
N VAL A 324 26.30 4.71 -8.56
CA VAL A 324 25.16 3.85 -8.98
C VAL A 324 25.49 2.92 -10.16
N PRO A 325 26.33 3.28 -11.16
CA PRO A 325 26.65 2.36 -12.25
C PRO A 325 27.28 1.02 -11.81
N TRP A 326 27.95 0.96 -10.66
CA TRP A 326 28.48 -0.31 -10.12
C TRP A 326 27.40 -1.18 -9.45
N TYR A 327 26.25 -0.60 -9.07
CA TYR A 327 25.10 -1.35 -8.53
C TYR A 327 24.63 -2.42 -9.52
N PHE A 328 24.65 -2.10 -10.83
CA PHE A 328 24.16 -2.96 -11.90
C PHE A 328 25.29 -3.60 -12.73
N HIS A 329 26.54 -3.56 -12.26
CA HIS A 329 27.71 -3.99 -13.02
C HIS A 329 27.85 -3.29 -14.39
N MET A 330 27.42 -2.02 -14.48
CA MET A 330 27.46 -1.20 -15.70
C MET A 330 28.82 -0.52 -15.89
N ALA A 331 29.45 -0.02 -14.83
CA ALA A 331 30.75 0.67 -14.94
C ALA A 331 31.85 -0.29 -15.44
N PRO A 332 32.76 0.15 -16.33
CA PRO A 332 33.92 -0.64 -16.71
C PRO A 332 34.94 -0.71 -15.57
N ALA A 333 35.71 -1.81 -15.49
CA ALA A 333 36.70 -2.00 -14.42
C ALA A 333 37.75 -0.87 -14.32
N GLY A 334 38.09 -0.23 -15.45
CA GLY A 334 39.03 0.90 -15.49
C GLY A 334 38.52 2.18 -14.81
N ALA A 335 37.22 2.29 -14.54
CA ALA A 335 36.62 3.44 -13.85
C ALA A 335 36.77 3.38 -12.32
N ALA A 336 37.38 2.32 -11.76
CA ALA A 336 37.46 2.09 -10.32
C ALA A 336 38.15 3.23 -9.54
N ALA A 337 38.91 4.10 -10.20
CA ALA A 337 39.53 5.29 -9.60
C ALA A 337 38.52 6.24 -8.94
N ALA A 338 37.25 6.24 -9.38
CA ALA A 338 36.17 6.99 -8.76
C ALA A 338 36.03 6.70 -7.26
N TRP A 339 36.25 5.45 -6.85
CA TRP A 339 36.08 4.99 -5.47
C TRP A 339 37.07 5.61 -4.50
N ALA A 340 38.19 6.17 -4.97
CA ALA A 340 39.10 6.94 -4.12
C ALA A 340 38.40 8.13 -3.43
N GLN A 341 37.31 8.63 -4.03
CA GLN A 341 36.54 9.75 -3.50
C GLN A 341 35.63 9.35 -2.33
N LEU A 342 35.28 8.07 -2.19
CA LEU A 342 34.41 7.60 -1.12
C LEU A 342 35.06 7.78 0.25
N THR A 343 36.36 7.48 0.35
CA THR A 343 37.13 7.54 1.60
C THR A 343 37.91 8.86 1.76
N ASP A 344 37.88 9.73 0.76
CA ASP A 344 38.54 11.05 0.83
C ASP A 344 37.72 12.00 1.75
N PRO A 345 38.32 12.59 2.79
CA PRO A 345 37.65 13.56 3.67
C PRO A 345 37.17 14.84 2.96
N ALA A 346 37.74 15.19 1.81
CA ALA A 346 37.23 16.26 0.95
C ALA A 346 36.25 15.74 -0.12
N GLY A 347 36.19 14.42 -0.29
CA GLY A 347 35.24 13.69 -1.13
C GLY A 347 33.95 13.43 -0.37
N PHE A 348 33.56 12.16 -0.20
CA PHE A 348 32.30 11.78 0.43
C PHE A 348 32.43 11.35 1.90
N ALA A 349 33.66 11.19 2.41
CA ALA A 349 33.87 10.68 3.75
C ALA A 349 33.46 11.70 4.82
N ALA A 350 32.58 11.27 5.72
CA ALA A 350 32.13 12.04 6.87
C ALA A 350 31.88 11.12 8.09
N PRO A 351 31.93 11.65 9.32
CA PRO A 351 31.66 10.88 10.54
C PRO A 351 30.32 10.13 10.52
N PHE A 352 29.27 10.77 9.99
CA PHE A 352 27.93 10.22 9.80
C PHE A 352 27.54 10.26 8.33
N GLY A 353 28.46 9.80 7.46
CA GLY A 353 28.34 9.79 6.01
C GLY A 353 28.04 8.40 5.42
N PRO A 354 28.12 8.27 4.10
CA PRO A 354 28.70 9.23 3.15
C PRO A 354 27.79 10.44 2.88
N THR A 355 28.35 11.52 2.35
CA THR A 355 27.61 12.73 1.93
C THR A 355 27.05 12.56 0.52
N THR A 356 25.88 13.15 0.20
CA THR A 356 25.31 13.04 -1.16
C THR A 356 26.03 13.87 -2.22
N VAL A 357 26.85 14.84 -1.83
CA VAL A 357 27.79 15.58 -2.70
C VAL A 357 29.17 15.62 -2.04
N GLU A 358 30.23 15.72 -2.84
CA GLU A 358 31.58 15.89 -2.33
C GLU A 358 31.71 17.13 -1.43
N ARG A 359 32.40 16.98 -0.30
CA ARG A 359 32.54 18.04 0.72
C ARG A 359 33.30 19.27 0.24
N ARG A 360 34.09 19.13 -0.83
CA ARG A 360 34.77 20.24 -1.51
C ARG A 360 33.87 21.06 -2.43
N SER A 361 32.63 20.62 -2.68
CA SER A 361 31.66 21.34 -3.48
C SER A 361 31.26 22.66 -2.78
N PRO A 362 31.08 23.78 -3.52
CA PRO A 362 30.48 24.98 -2.96
C PRO A 362 29.01 24.77 -2.52
N TRP A 363 28.36 23.70 -2.97
CA TRP A 363 26.99 23.35 -2.62
C TRP A 363 26.90 22.43 -1.40
N PHE A 364 28.02 21.95 -0.86
CA PHE A 364 28.01 21.07 0.30
C PHE A 364 27.24 21.69 1.48
N MET A 365 26.18 21.01 1.92
CA MET A 365 25.25 21.44 2.97
C MET A 365 24.51 22.75 2.69
N HIS A 366 24.48 23.21 1.43
CA HIS A 366 23.76 24.42 1.03
C HIS A 366 22.26 24.28 1.32
N ASP A 367 21.71 25.23 2.09
CA ASP A 367 20.32 25.26 2.56
C ASP A 367 19.82 24.00 3.30
N ALA A 368 20.71 23.08 3.68
CA ALA A 368 20.34 21.79 4.28
C ALA A 368 19.54 21.94 5.59
N ALA A 369 19.76 23.03 6.34
CA ALA A 369 19.02 23.37 7.55
C ALA A 369 17.80 24.26 7.33
N ALA A 370 17.53 24.70 6.10
CA ALA A 370 16.46 25.63 5.76
C ALA A 370 15.12 24.93 5.44
N GLY A 371 14.87 23.75 6.02
CA GLY A 371 13.70 22.89 5.77
C GLY A 371 14.05 21.57 5.09
N CYS A 372 13.05 20.70 4.93
CA CYS A 372 13.14 19.45 4.18
C CYS A 372 12.79 19.67 2.69
N CYS A 373 13.37 18.96 1.72
CA CYS A 373 14.28 17.82 1.89
C CYS A 373 15.53 17.96 0.99
N ARG A 374 16.68 18.47 1.48
CA ARG A 374 17.82 18.80 0.60
C ARG A 374 18.80 17.63 0.42
N TRP A 375 19.22 17.41 -0.83
CA TRP A 375 20.21 16.41 -1.23
C TRP A 375 21.59 17.00 -1.55
N SER A 376 21.88 18.18 -1.03
CA SER A 376 23.11 18.94 -1.27
C SER A 376 24.27 18.61 -0.31
N GLY A 377 24.25 17.49 0.41
CA GLY A 377 25.30 17.15 1.37
C GLY A 377 24.91 16.22 2.52
N PRO A 378 23.69 16.27 3.08
CA PRO A 378 23.27 15.33 4.11
C PRO A 378 23.51 13.88 3.71
N SER A 379 23.71 13.00 4.69
CA SER A 379 23.77 11.56 4.43
C SER A 379 22.36 11.01 4.33
N TRP A 380 22.01 10.46 3.17
CA TRP A 380 20.71 9.86 2.91
C TRP A 380 20.83 8.33 2.95
N PRO A 381 20.04 7.62 3.78
CA PRO A 381 19.96 6.16 3.79
C PRO A 381 19.75 5.55 2.40
N TYR A 382 18.95 6.21 1.56
CA TYR A 382 18.69 5.81 0.17
C TYR A 382 19.97 5.73 -0.67
N ALA A 383 20.72 6.83 -0.78
CA ALA A 383 21.96 6.85 -1.57
C ALA A 383 23.08 6.00 -0.93
N THR A 384 23.17 6.00 0.40
CA THR A 384 24.11 5.14 1.14
C THR A 384 23.90 3.66 0.82
N SER A 385 22.65 3.23 0.67
CA SER A 385 22.28 1.87 0.28
C SER A 385 22.76 1.52 -1.12
N GLN A 386 22.56 2.44 -2.07
CA GLN A 386 23.02 2.27 -3.44
C GLN A 386 24.56 2.17 -3.50
N THR A 387 25.26 3.05 -2.78
CA THR A 387 26.72 3.07 -2.70
C THR A 387 27.27 1.81 -2.06
N LEU A 388 26.69 1.31 -0.96
CA LEU A 388 27.13 0.08 -0.31
C LEU A 388 26.88 -1.16 -1.17
N THR A 389 25.75 -1.23 -1.89
CA THR A 389 25.50 -2.32 -2.85
C THR A 389 26.51 -2.31 -4.00
N ALA A 390 26.74 -1.13 -4.58
CA ALA A 390 27.74 -0.90 -5.62
C ALA A 390 29.17 -1.26 -5.15
N LEU A 391 29.53 -0.91 -3.92
CA LEU A 391 30.83 -1.21 -3.33
C LEU A 391 31.00 -2.72 -3.11
N ALA A 392 29.95 -3.41 -2.65
CA ALA A 392 29.98 -4.86 -2.52
C ALA A 392 30.22 -5.55 -3.88
N ASN A 393 29.56 -5.09 -4.94
CA ASN A 393 29.79 -5.58 -6.30
C ASN A 393 31.22 -5.32 -6.77
N LEU A 394 31.76 -4.12 -6.56
CA LEU A 394 33.16 -3.80 -6.89
C LEU A 394 34.14 -4.74 -6.20
N LEU A 395 33.97 -4.99 -4.90
CA LEU A 395 34.93 -5.76 -4.12
C LEU A 395 34.84 -7.27 -4.40
N THR A 396 33.71 -7.76 -4.89
CA THR A 396 33.46 -9.22 -5.05
C THR A 396 33.45 -9.70 -6.50
N ASP A 397 33.01 -8.86 -7.44
CA ASP A 397 32.73 -9.24 -8.82
C ASP A 397 33.66 -8.55 -9.84
N TYR A 398 34.34 -7.48 -9.46
CA TYR A 398 35.32 -6.79 -10.32
C TYR A 398 36.76 -7.24 -10.05
N PRO A 399 37.69 -6.99 -11.00
CA PRO A 399 39.11 -7.18 -10.76
C PRO A 399 39.60 -6.38 -9.53
N PRO A 400 40.57 -6.89 -8.76
CA PRO A 400 41.15 -6.17 -7.63
C PRO A 400 41.65 -4.77 -8.01
N GLN A 401 41.40 -3.80 -7.13
CA GLN A 401 41.73 -2.40 -7.33
C GLN A 401 42.31 -1.78 -6.02
N PRO A 402 43.10 -0.69 -6.10
CA PRO A 402 43.85 -0.16 -4.94
C PRO A 402 43.18 0.99 -4.16
N TYR A 403 41.96 1.40 -4.54
CA TYR A 403 41.29 2.61 -4.06
C TYR A 403 40.44 2.38 -2.81
N VAL A 404 39.74 1.26 -2.73
CA VAL A 404 38.91 0.86 -1.57
C VAL A 404 39.04 -0.63 -1.31
N SER A 405 38.81 -1.05 -0.08
CA SER A 405 39.02 -2.40 0.42
C SER A 405 37.80 -2.95 1.16
N THR A 406 37.87 -4.23 1.52
CA THR A 406 36.91 -4.87 2.43
C THR A 406 36.78 -4.14 3.78
N GLN A 407 37.86 -3.54 4.28
CA GLN A 407 37.83 -2.76 5.51
C GLN A 407 37.01 -1.47 5.33
N ASP A 408 37.05 -0.85 4.15
CA ASP A 408 36.30 0.37 3.86
C ASP A 408 34.80 0.08 3.72
N TYR A 409 34.42 -1.06 3.12
CA TYR A 409 33.04 -1.54 3.13
C TYR A 409 32.50 -1.72 4.55
N TYR A 410 33.25 -2.43 5.41
CA TYR A 410 32.87 -2.61 6.81
C TYR A 410 32.78 -1.28 7.56
N ALA A 411 33.74 -0.38 7.37
CA ALA A 411 33.73 0.92 8.03
C ALA A 411 32.52 1.77 7.62
N LEU A 412 32.16 1.77 6.33
CA LEU A 412 30.99 2.49 5.82
C LEU A 412 29.68 1.89 6.32
N LEU A 413 29.51 0.56 6.26
CA LEU A 413 28.31 -0.11 6.77
C LEU A 413 28.15 0.09 8.29
N ARG A 414 29.26 0.04 9.04
CA ARG A 414 29.25 0.34 10.47
C ARG A 414 28.89 1.80 10.74
N GLY A 415 29.41 2.74 9.95
CA GLY A 415 29.03 4.15 10.01
C GLY A 415 27.53 4.32 9.78
N TYR A 416 26.99 3.69 8.74
CA TYR A 416 25.56 3.69 8.44
C TYR A 416 24.69 3.03 9.52
N ALA A 417 25.18 2.00 10.20
CA ALA A 417 24.51 1.44 11.37
C ALA A 417 24.44 2.45 12.54
N LEU A 418 25.47 3.29 12.69
CA LEU A 418 25.52 4.31 13.74
C LEU A 418 24.72 5.57 13.41
N THR A 419 24.57 5.95 12.13
CA THR A 419 23.65 7.03 11.75
C THR A 419 22.21 6.66 12.06
N GLN A 420 21.88 5.36 12.10
CA GLN A 420 20.56 4.85 12.44
C GLN A 420 20.30 4.81 13.95
N ARG A 421 20.57 5.94 14.63
CA ARG A 421 20.36 6.10 16.07
C ARG A 421 19.68 7.43 16.38
N LYS A 422 18.92 7.46 17.46
CA LYS A 422 18.42 8.68 18.11
C LYS A 422 18.52 8.46 19.61
N ASN A 423 19.25 9.33 20.31
CA ASN A 423 19.56 9.14 21.74
C ASN A 423 20.24 7.78 22.06
N GLY A 424 21.06 7.28 21.14
CA GLY A 424 21.79 6.02 21.30
C GLY A 424 20.99 4.74 21.08
N VAL A 425 19.69 4.82 20.75
CA VAL A 425 18.85 3.66 20.39
C VAL A 425 18.58 3.61 18.88
N PRO A 426 18.39 2.42 18.28
CA PRO A 426 18.03 2.28 16.87
C PRO A 426 16.86 3.17 16.45
N TYR A 427 17.06 3.95 15.39
CA TYR A 427 16.10 4.89 14.82
C TYR A 427 16.52 5.28 13.40
N VAL A 428 15.61 5.23 12.43
CA VAL A 428 15.82 5.74 11.08
C VAL A 428 14.81 6.85 10.78
N ALA A 429 15.30 7.92 10.19
CA ALA A 429 14.53 9.02 9.62
C ALA A 429 15.00 9.29 8.19
N GLU A 430 14.66 10.45 7.60
CA GLU A 430 14.89 10.70 6.19
C GLU A 430 16.37 11.00 5.85
N ALA A 431 17.04 11.92 6.58
CA ALA A 431 18.45 12.25 6.34
C ALA A 431 19.23 12.66 7.59
N HIS A 432 20.49 12.27 7.65
CA HIS A 432 21.38 12.51 8.78
C HIS A 432 22.39 13.63 8.49
N HIS A 433 22.70 14.46 9.48
CA HIS A 433 23.76 15.46 9.36
C HIS A 433 25.13 14.77 9.24
N PRO A 434 26.01 15.13 8.29
CA PRO A 434 27.22 14.35 8.04
C PRO A 434 28.30 14.51 9.13
N ASP A 435 28.29 15.63 9.86
CA ASP A 435 29.30 15.96 10.89
C ASP A 435 28.74 15.95 12.33
N GLU A 436 27.42 15.90 12.51
CA GLU A 436 26.76 16.02 13.82
C GLU A 436 25.87 14.80 14.02
N ASP A 437 25.84 14.27 15.25
CA ASP A 437 25.01 13.11 15.61
C ASP A 437 23.53 13.50 15.76
N ARG A 438 22.89 13.85 14.64
CA ARG A 438 21.46 14.18 14.58
C ARG A 438 20.86 13.99 13.19
N TRP A 439 19.59 13.62 13.19
CA TRP A 439 18.73 13.69 12.02
C TRP A 439 18.37 15.13 11.67
N LEU A 440 18.30 15.44 10.36
CA LEU A 440 17.90 16.75 9.83
C LEU A 440 16.40 16.80 9.52
N TYR A 441 15.90 15.74 8.91
CA TYR A 441 14.54 15.61 8.40
C TYR A 441 13.84 14.51 9.19
N ASP A 442 13.28 14.95 10.32
CA ASP A 442 12.80 14.10 11.41
C ASP A 442 11.51 14.70 12.00
N SER A 443 10.49 14.78 11.15
CA SER A 443 9.18 15.35 11.51
C SER A 443 8.34 14.31 12.23
N ARG A 444 7.80 14.69 13.39
CA ARG A 444 6.99 13.81 14.24
C ARG A 444 5.72 13.33 13.53
N GLY A 445 5.47 12.02 13.55
CA GLY A 445 4.32 11.36 12.92
C GLY A 445 4.47 11.21 11.41
N HIS A 446 5.70 11.32 10.90
CA HIS A 446 6.01 11.28 9.48
C HIS A 446 7.31 10.53 9.23
N SER A 447 8.43 11.00 9.79
CA SER A 447 9.76 10.48 9.47
C SER A 447 10.17 9.27 10.31
N GLU A 448 9.43 8.92 11.37
CA GLU A 448 9.74 7.75 12.21
C GLU A 448 9.71 6.45 11.39
N ASP A 449 10.77 5.64 11.55
CA ASP A 449 10.88 4.30 10.95
C ASP A 449 10.76 4.30 9.42
N TYR A 450 11.24 5.39 8.80
CA TYR A 450 11.19 5.63 7.36
C TYR A 450 11.84 4.51 6.54
N ASN A 451 11.04 3.88 5.69
CA ASN A 451 11.44 2.74 4.87
C ASN A 451 11.81 3.22 3.46
N HIS A 452 12.98 3.84 3.32
CA HIS A 452 13.45 4.41 2.05
C HIS A 452 14.88 3.95 1.71
N SER A 453 15.28 2.76 2.17
CA SER A 453 16.66 2.26 2.08
C SER A 453 16.78 0.76 2.35
N THR A 454 17.92 0.15 2.05
CA THR A 454 18.27 -1.23 2.44
C THR A 454 19.32 -1.23 3.55
N PHE A 455 19.24 -2.14 4.50
CA PHE A 455 20.31 -2.42 5.46
C PHE A 455 20.54 -3.91 5.63
N ASP A 456 19.46 -4.68 5.79
CA ASP A 456 19.55 -6.12 6.01
C ASP A 456 20.07 -6.85 4.77
N ASP A 457 19.71 -6.38 3.57
CA ASP A 457 20.33 -6.87 2.33
C ASP A 457 21.84 -6.64 2.31
N LEU A 458 22.32 -5.48 2.78
CA LEU A 458 23.74 -5.15 2.80
C LEU A 458 24.49 -6.07 3.77
N VAL A 459 23.90 -6.36 4.93
CA VAL A 459 24.46 -7.32 5.89
C VAL A 459 24.52 -8.71 5.27
N LEU A 460 23.42 -9.21 4.69
CA LEU A 460 23.33 -10.57 4.16
C LEU A 460 24.16 -10.76 2.89
N SER A 461 23.98 -9.89 1.90
CA SER A 461 24.53 -10.02 0.55
C SER A 461 25.93 -9.43 0.39
N GLY A 462 26.31 -8.48 1.25
CA GLY A 462 27.62 -7.83 1.24
C GLY A 462 28.50 -8.29 2.40
N LEU A 463 28.17 -7.91 3.64
CA LEU A 463 29.00 -8.18 4.82
C LEU A 463 29.23 -9.69 5.02
N LEU A 464 28.15 -10.46 5.11
CA LEU A 464 28.19 -11.93 5.23
C LEU A 464 28.39 -12.62 3.88
N GLY A 465 28.20 -11.87 2.79
CA GLY A 465 28.58 -12.27 1.44
C GLY A 465 27.76 -13.42 0.86
N ILE A 466 26.48 -13.56 1.23
CA ILE A 466 25.56 -14.49 0.57
C ILE A 466 25.16 -13.89 -0.77
N ARG A 467 25.91 -14.18 -1.83
CA ARG A 467 25.68 -13.62 -3.16
C ARG A 467 24.66 -14.50 -3.90
N PRO A 468 23.44 -14.00 -4.18
CA PRO A 468 22.44 -14.76 -4.92
C PRO A 468 22.91 -15.08 -6.34
N GLN A 469 22.42 -16.17 -6.92
CA GLN A 469 22.83 -16.66 -8.23
C GLN A 469 21.60 -17.17 -8.96
N GLN A 470 21.65 -17.16 -10.30
CA GLN A 470 20.52 -17.60 -11.13
C GLN A 470 20.45 -19.13 -11.34
N GLY A 471 21.54 -19.84 -11.03
CA GLY A 471 21.69 -21.30 -11.14
C GLY A 471 21.53 -22.04 -9.81
N ASP A 472 22.01 -23.28 -9.73
CA ASP A 472 21.79 -24.18 -8.57
C ASP A 472 22.92 -24.09 -7.51
N HIS A 473 23.44 -22.90 -7.26
CA HIS A 473 24.50 -22.66 -6.27
C HIS A 473 24.31 -21.31 -5.60
N VAL A 474 24.85 -21.16 -4.40
CA VAL A 474 25.05 -19.87 -3.74
C VAL A 474 26.54 -19.56 -3.71
N ARG A 475 26.93 -18.32 -4.03
CA ARG A 475 28.32 -17.89 -3.86
C ARG A 475 28.47 -17.22 -2.51
N LEU A 476 29.37 -17.71 -1.68
CA LEU A 476 29.74 -17.11 -0.40
C LEU A 476 31.02 -16.30 -0.61
N ALA A 477 30.96 -14.98 -0.48
CA ALA A 477 32.10 -14.07 -0.61
C ALA A 477 32.06 -12.98 0.48
N PRO A 478 32.34 -13.32 1.76
CA PRO A 478 32.18 -12.39 2.88
C PRO A 478 33.09 -11.17 2.79
N LEU A 479 32.55 -10.00 3.13
CA LEU A 479 33.28 -8.73 3.25
C LEU A 479 33.51 -8.32 4.72
N VAL A 480 33.60 -9.29 5.62
CA VAL A 480 33.94 -9.04 7.02
C VAL A 480 35.41 -8.63 7.18
N PRO A 481 35.74 -7.79 8.18
CA PRO A 481 37.13 -7.41 8.44
C PRO A 481 37.93 -8.62 8.98
N ALA A 482 39.22 -8.69 8.64
CA ALA A 482 40.08 -9.82 9.03
C ALA A 482 40.17 -10.06 10.56
N ALA A 483 39.84 -9.04 11.36
CA ALA A 483 39.81 -9.15 12.81
C ALA A 483 38.69 -10.07 13.33
N TRP A 484 37.57 -10.19 12.62
CA TRP A 484 36.43 -11.02 13.03
C TRP A 484 36.80 -12.50 13.15
N ASP A 485 36.62 -13.04 14.36
CA ASP A 485 36.89 -14.43 14.71
C ASP A 485 35.64 -15.31 14.55
N HIS A 486 34.45 -14.74 14.57
CA HIS A 486 33.21 -15.45 14.33
C HIS A 486 32.15 -14.59 13.63
N PHE A 487 31.19 -15.25 12.98
CA PHE A 487 29.85 -14.75 12.67
C PHE A 487 28.97 -15.93 12.29
N ALA A 488 27.66 -15.79 12.38
CA ALA A 488 26.72 -16.75 11.83
C ALA A 488 25.51 -16.06 11.23
N VAL A 489 24.95 -16.68 10.19
CA VAL A 489 23.61 -16.43 9.70
C VAL A 489 22.88 -17.76 9.55
N GLU A 490 21.71 -17.84 10.15
CA GLU A 490 20.96 -19.06 10.35
C GLU A 490 19.63 -19.03 9.59
N ASN A 491 19.34 -20.14 8.89
CA ASN A 491 18.08 -20.41 8.21
C ASN A 491 17.65 -19.33 7.22
N VAL A 492 18.56 -18.86 6.37
CA VAL A 492 18.25 -18.00 5.23
C VAL A 492 17.37 -18.78 4.24
N PRO A 493 16.17 -18.28 3.86
CA PRO A 493 15.39 -18.90 2.80
C PRO A 493 16.11 -18.67 1.45
N TYR A 494 16.61 -19.73 0.83
CA TYR A 494 17.33 -19.66 -0.44
C TYR A 494 16.95 -20.81 -1.36
N HIS A 495 16.38 -20.51 -2.53
CA HIS A 495 15.83 -21.45 -3.51
C HIS A 495 14.93 -22.51 -2.87
N GLY A 496 14.08 -22.12 -1.91
CA GLY A 496 13.18 -23.03 -1.18
C GLY A 496 13.88 -23.98 -0.18
N ARG A 497 15.12 -23.66 0.24
CA ARG A 497 15.91 -24.36 1.27
C ARG A 497 16.24 -23.42 2.43
N ASN A 498 16.63 -23.97 3.57
CA ASN A 498 17.23 -23.20 4.67
C ASN A 498 18.75 -23.28 4.61
N LEU A 499 19.39 -22.17 4.26
CA LEU A 499 20.84 -21.99 4.21
C LEU A 499 21.33 -21.42 5.54
N THR A 500 22.31 -22.07 6.16
CA THR A 500 23.03 -21.55 7.33
C THR A 500 24.51 -21.46 7.01
N VAL A 501 25.14 -20.34 7.35
CA VAL A 501 26.57 -20.09 7.17
C VAL A 501 27.15 -19.64 8.52
N ALA A 502 28.17 -20.33 9.01
CA ALA A 502 28.88 -19.95 10.23
C ALA A 502 30.39 -19.95 10.00
N TRP A 503 31.03 -18.84 10.35
CA TRP A 503 32.47 -18.72 10.49
C TRP A 503 32.83 -18.75 11.97
N ASP A 504 33.74 -19.64 12.36
CA ASP A 504 34.25 -19.72 13.72
C ASP A 504 35.74 -20.10 13.64
N ARG A 505 36.63 -19.15 13.88
CA ARG A 505 38.07 -19.30 13.60
C ARG A 505 38.71 -20.46 14.37
N ASP A 506 38.30 -20.67 15.61
CA ASP A 506 38.83 -21.72 16.49
C ASP A 506 37.80 -22.81 16.85
N GLY A 507 36.52 -22.59 16.55
CA GLY A 507 35.44 -23.54 16.77
C GLY A 507 34.83 -23.49 18.16
N HIS A 508 35.17 -22.48 18.98
CA HIS A 508 34.70 -22.38 20.36
C HIS A 508 33.35 -21.68 20.51
N VAL A 509 32.96 -20.81 19.57
CA VAL A 509 31.74 -20.00 19.65
C VAL A 509 30.50 -20.86 19.42
N TYR A 510 30.39 -21.51 18.26
CA TYR A 510 29.20 -22.30 17.90
C TYR A 510 29.37 -23.80 18.19
N ARG A 511 30.57 -24.23 18.56
CA ARG A 511 30.94 -25.63 18.83
C ARG A 511 30.63 -26.59 17.66
N GLN A 512 30.69 -26.05 16.44
CA GLN A 512 30.62 -26.81 15.18
C GLN A 512 32.02 -27.05 14.58
N GLY A 513 33.07 -26.76 15.36
CA GLY A 513 34.49 -26.84 15.02
C GLY A 513 35.00 -25.63 14.21
N ALA A 514 36.31 -25.52 14.04
CA ALA A 514 36.96 -24.40 13.37
C ALA A 514 36.68 -24.29 11.85
N GLY A 515 36.71 -23.06 11.36
CA GLY A 515 36.58 -22.67 9.95
C GLY A 515 35.18 -22.18 9.56
N LEU A 516 34.97 -22.02 8.25
CA LEU A 516 33.67 -21.75 7.65
C LEU A 516 32.92 -23.07 7.48
N SER A 517 31.67 -23.12 7.93
CA SER A 517 30.77 -24.26 7.81
C SER A 517 29.44 -23.81 7.20
N VAL A 518 28.88 -24.65 6.33
CA VAL A 518 27.63 -24.33 5.60
C VAL A 518 26.67 -25.51 5.69
N TRP A 519 25.42 -25.23 6.03
CA TRP A 519 24.34 -26.21 6.11
C TRP A 519 23.22 -25.89 5.13
N LEU A 520 22.59 -26.93 4.61
CA LEU A 520 21.32 -26.86 3.89
C LEU A 520 20.30 -27.77 4.60
N ASP A 521 19.15 -27.21 4.94
CA ASP A 521 18.07 -27.92 5.62
C ASP A 521 18.56 -28.66 6.89
N GLY A 522 19.46 -28.02 7.65
CA GLY A 522 20.07 -28.57 8.87
C GLY A 522 21.22 -29.56 8.65
N LYS A 523 21.59 -29.87 7.40
CA LYS A 523 22.67 -30.83 7.07
C LYS A 523 23.92 -30.08 6.63
N LEU A 524 25.06 -30.39 7.25
CA LEU A 524 26.36 -29.83 6.85
C LEU A 524 26.70 -30.28 5.42
N VAL A 525 26.90 -29.33 4.51
CA VAL A 525 27.20 -29.59 3.10
C VAL A 525 28.58 -29.10 2.66
N HIS A 526 29.16 -28.13 3.38
CA HIS A 526 30.47 -27.59 3.07
C HIS A 526 31.24 -27.20 4.33
N ARG A 527 32.57 -27.32 4.27
CA ARG A 527 33.49 -26.86 5.32
C ARG A 527 34.83 -26.47 4.71
N GLN A 528 35.41 -25.38 5.21
CA GLN A 528 36.77 -24.97 4.84
C GLN A 528 37.46 -24.26 6.01
N ALA A 529 38.80 -24.33 6.06
CA ALA A 529 39.57 -23.79 7.19
C ALA A 529 39.61 -22.25 7.23
N GLY A 530 39.71 -21.60 6.07
CA GLY A 530 39.80 -20.14 5.96
C GLY A 530 38.50 -19.50 5.47
N LEU A 531 38.45 -18.18 5.52
CA LEU A 531 37.32 -17.38 5.04
C LEU A 531 37.58 -16.83 3.63
N THR A 532 37.72 -17.74 2.66
CA THR A 532 37.85 -17.40 1.23
C THR A 532 36.54 -17.66 0.50
N ALA A 533 36.32 -16.97 -0.62
CA ALA A 533 35.11 -17.15 -1.40
C ALA A 533 34.91 -18.60 -1.88
N VAL A 534 33.66 -19.07 -1.91
CA VAL A 534 33.31 -20.43 -2.32
C VAL A 534 31.91 -20.51 -2.91
N ASP A 535 31.74 -21.32 -3.96
CA ASP A 535 30.44 -21.68 -4.51
C ASP A 535 29.94 -22.97 -3.85
N VAL A 536 28.77 -22.91 -3.23
CA VAL A 536 28.13 -24.06 -2.58
C VAL A 536 26.91 -24.48 -3.39
N PRO A 537 26.82 -25.73 -3.87
CA PRO A 537 25.65 -26.21 -4.58
C PRO A 537 24.39 -26.15 -3.70
N VAL A 538 23.34 -25.49 -4.20
CA VAL A 538 22.01 -25.48 -3.60
C VAL A 538 21.03 -25.99 -4.65
N ARG A 539 20.69 -27.28 -4.57
CA ARG A 539 19.62 -27.82 -5.41
C ARG A 539 18.29 -27.21 -4.95
N PRO A 540 17.50 -26.61 -5.86
CA PRO A 540 16.23 -26.01 -5.50
C PRO A 540 15.36 -26.96 -4.66
N GLY A 541 14.81 -26.40 -3.60
CA GLY A 541 13.75 -26.98 -2.79
C GLY A 541 12.40 -26.87 -3.46
N LYS A 542 11.40 -27.44 -2.80
CA LYS A 542 10.01 -27.11 -3.13
C LYS A 542 9.69 -25.85 -2.34
N PRO A 543 9.41 -24.70 -3.00
CA PRO A 543 8.95 -23.51 -2.29
C PRO A 543 7.74 -23.85 -1.43
N ALA A 544 7.62 -23.20 -0.27
CA ALA A 544 6.42 -23.31 0.53
C ALA A 544 5.25 -22.77 -0.33
N ALA A 545 4.25 -23.61 -0.60
CA ALA A 545 3.01 -23.14 -1.18
C ALA A 545 2.27 -22.35 -0.10
N ALA A 546 2.07 -21.06 -0.33
CA ALA A 546 1.24 -20.23 0.52
C ALA A 546 -0.17 -20.17 -0.08
N ASP A 547 -1.19 -20.43 0.74
CA ASP A 547 -2.56 -20.21 0.32
C ASP A 547 -2.78 -18.72 0.02
N HIS A 548 -3.51 -18.41 -1.05
CA HIS A 548 -4.00 -17.05 -1.28
C HIS A 548 -5.01 -16.68 -0.19
N LEU A 549 -4.67 -15.63 0.56
CA LEU A 549 -5.42 -15.17 1.71
C LEU A 549 -5.94 -13.76 1.46
N VAL A 550 -7.21 -13.56 1.78
CA VAL A 550 -7.87 -12.26 1.69
C VAL A 550 -8.34 -11.82 3.06
N ASP A 551 -7.96 -10.63 3.50
CA ASP A 551 -8.58 -9.96 4.66
C ASP A 551 -9.79 -9.15 4.20
N ASP A 552 -10.99 -9.63 4.55
CA ASP A 552 -12.25 -8.98 4.19
C ASP A 552 -12.55 -7.75 5.08
N LEU A 553 -11.77 -7.47 6.14
CA LEU A 553 -11.94 -6.28 7.00
C LEU A 553 -11.08 -5.10 6.60
N ALA A 554 -10.10 -5.25 5.72
CA ALA A 554 -9.20 -4.17 5.34
C ALA A 554 -9.93 -3.03 4.63
N ASN A 555 -9.72 -1.80 5.10
CA ASN A 555 -10.16 -0.56 4.47
C ASN A 555 -9.10 0.55 4.69
N PRO A 556 -7.96 0.48 3.99
CA PRO A 556 -6.90 1.49 4.10
C PRO A 556 -7.34 2.88 3.65
N ALA A 557 -8.33 2.96 2.75
CA ALA A 557 -8.87 4.21 2.23
C ALA A 557 -9.78 4.92 3.24
N ARG A 558 -10.24 4.22 4.29
CA ARG A 558 -11.15 4.73 5.33
C ARG A 558 -12.44 5.33 4.75
N THR A 559 -12.87 4.82 3.60
CA THR A 559 -14.09 5.25 2.91
C THR A 559 -15.01 4.06 2.69
N GLY A 560 -16.32 4.29 2.74
CA GLY A 560 -17.30 3.24 2.48
C GLY A 560 -17.19 2.05 3.43
N TYR A 561 -17.24 0.84 2.87
CA TYR A 561 -17.20 -0.43 3.60
C TYR A 561 -15.92 -1.20 3.27
N PRO A 562 -15.37 -2.01 4.20
CA PRO A 562 -15.84 -2.19 5.57
C PRO A 562 -15.68 -0.93 6.45
N ALA A 563 -16.63 -0.67 7.34
CA ALA A 563 -16.67 0.53 8.17
C ALA A 563 -16.54 0.19 9.66
N ALA A 564 -15.56 0.77 10.34
CA ALA A 564 -15.35 0.56 11.77
C ALA A 564 -16.10 1.60 12.62
N SER A 565 -16.59 1.17 13.77
CA SER A 565 -17.24 1.99 14.80
C SER A 565 -16.91 1.46 16.19
N ALA A 566 -17.10 2.27 17.23
CA ALA A 566 -16.84 1.87 18.60
C ALA A 566 -17.83 2.49 19.59
N SER A 567 -17.96 1.90 20.78
CA SER A 567 -18.72 2.48 21.90
C SER A 567 -18.14 3.78 22.43
N TYR A 568 -16.83 3.91 22.32
CA TYR A 568 -16.03 5.07 22.70
C TYR A 568 -14.71 5.02 21.92
N THR A 569 -14.19 6.19 21.57
CA THR A 569 -12.86 6.33 20.96
C THR A 569 -12.16 7.52 21.60
N TRP A 570 -10.90 7.34 21.99
CA TRP A 570 -10.05 8.45 22.42
C TRP A 570 -9.97 9.53 21.32
N PRO A 571 -10.08 10.84 21.62
CA PRO A 571 -10.23 11.86 20.58
C PRO A 571 -9.07 11.99 19.57
N ALA A 572 -7.89 11.42 19.85
CA ALA A 572 -6.77 11.40 18.90
C ALA A 572 -6.73 10.13 18.03
N ASP A 573 -7.61 9.16 18.28
CA ASP A 573 -7.68 7.89 17.56
C ASP A 573 -8.91 7.85 16.64
N SER A 574 -8.98 6.82 15.79
CA SER A 574 -10.15 6.50 14.98
C SER A 574 -10.41 4.99 15.01
N PRO A 575 -11.67 4.51 15.07
CA PRO A 575 -11.98 3.09 14.89
C PRO A 575 -11.44 2.54 13.57
N ALA A 576 -11.37 3.39 12.52
CA ALA A 576 -10.89 2.99 11.20
C ALA A 576 -9.41 2.62 11.19
N ASN A 577 -8.61 3.12 12.14
CA ASN A 577 -7.20 2.73 12.26
C ASN A 577 -7.07 1.21 12.49
N ALA A 578 -7.99 0.59 13.24
CA ALA A 578 -7.96 -0.85 13.50
C ALA A 578 -8.20 -1.73 12.26
N ILE A 579 -8.55 -1.13 11.12
CA ILE A 579 -8.77 -1.83 9.85
C ILE A 579 -8.03 -1.17 8.67
N ASP A 580 -7.04 -0.32 8.94
CA ASP A 580 -6.34 0.43 7.89
C ASP A 580 -5.24 -0.35 7.16
N GLY A 581 -5.10 -1.64 7.49
CA GLY A 581 -4.16 -2.57 6.89
C GLY A 581 -2.78 -2.58 7.55
N GLN A 582 -2.50 -1.68 8.49
CA GLN A 582 -1.22 -1.61 9.21
C GLN A 582 -1.31 -2.28 10.59
N ASP A 583 -0.19 -2.76 11.10
CA ASP A 583 -0.11 -3.39 12.42
C ASP A 583 1.25 -3.12 13.08
N PHE A 584 1.32 -2.04 13.87
CA PHE A 584 2.51 -1.66 14.63
C PHE A 584 2.15 -1.00 15.98
N ASP A 585 3.04 -1.15 16.97
CA ASP A 585 2.81 -0.75 18.36
C ASP A 585 3.44 0.62 18.72
N LEU A 586 3.70 1.47 17.74
CA LEU A 586 4.23 2.82 17.95
C LEU A 586 3.17 3.76 18.56
N ASP A 587 3.63 4.71 19.39
CA ASP A 587 2.77 5.79 19.88
C ASP A 587 2.51 6.82 18.77
N VAL A 588 3.56 7.23 18.07
CA VAL A 588 3.51 8.16 16.93
C VAL A 588 4.53 7.72 15.87
N PRO A 589 4.13 7.60 14.58
CA PRO A 589 2.75 7.63 14.08
C PRO A 589 1.90 6.52 14.71
N SER A 590 0.58 6.59 14.55
CA SER A 590 -0.35 5.66 15.20
C SER A 590 -1.24 4.95 14.19
N THR A 591 -1.28 3.62 14.26
CA THR A 591 -2.37 2.81 13.68
C THR A 591 -3.09 2.08 14.82
N ARG A 592 -3.96 2.79 15.55
CA ARG A 592 -4.72 2.17 16.64
C ARG A 592 -6.06 2.82 16.91
N TRP A 593 -6.97 2.04 17.45
CA TRP A 593 -8.12 2.50 18.22
C TRP A 593 -7.88 2.21 19.71
N THR A 594 -8.20 3.15 20.60
CA THR A 594 -8.17 2.91 22.06
C THR A 594 -9.43 3.38 22.78
N SER A 595 -9.75 2.70 23.88
CA SER A 595 -10.82 3.05 24.82
C SER A 595 -10.35 3.98 25.95
N TYR A 596 -9.19 4.64 25.78
CA TYR A 596 -8.57 5.45 26.84
C TYR A 596 -9.47 6.63 27.25
N GLY A 597 -9.76 6.74 28.55
CA GLY A 597 -10.66 7.80 29.06
C GLY A 597 -12.15 7.51 28.89
N SER A 598 -12.53 6.32 28.45
CA SER A 598 -13.94 5.92 28.33
C SER A 598 -14.67 5.96 29.67
N PRO A 599 -15.90 6.49 29.73
CA PRO A 599 -16.76 6.38 30.91
C PRO A 599 -17.51 5.03 30.97
N ASN A 600 -17.40 4.20 29.92
CA ASN A 600 -18.14 2.95 29.83
C ASN A 600 -17.48 1.87 30.70
N ARG A 601 -18.31 1.01 31.28
CA ARG A 601 -17.82 -0.20 31.97
C ARG A 601 -17.32 -1.26 30.99
N ASP A 602 -17.90 -1.28 29.80
CA ASP A 602 -17.65 -2.27 28.75
C ASP A 602 -17.58 -1.55 27.40
N ASP A 603 -16.41 -1.57 26.76
CA ASP A 603 -16.21 -1.00 25.43
C ASP A 603 -16.15 -2.07 24.34
N TRP A 604 -16.42 -1.64 23.10
CA TRP A 604 -16.39 -2.50 21.93
C TRP A 604 -15.94 -1.74 20.68
N LEU A 605 -15.30 -2.47 19.77
CA LEU A 605 -15.03 -2.05 18.39
C LEU A 605 -15.75 -3.01 17.45
N ALA A 606 -16.53 -2.48 16.51
CA ALA A 606 -17.30 -3.24 15.54
C ALA A 606 -16.95 -2.81 14.11
N VAL A 607 -16.89 -3.78 13.21
CA VAL A 607 -16.69 -3.57 11.78
C VAL A 607 -17.93 -4.03 11.04
N ASP A 608 -18.53 -3.13 10.27
CA ASP A 608 -19.61 -3.41 9.34
C ASP A 608 -19.01 -3.71 7.96
N LEU A 609 -19.23 -4.91 7.44
CA LEU A 609 -18.72 -5.34 6.14
C LEU A 609 -19.57 -4.80 4.97
N GLY A 610 -20.77 -4.28 5.25
CA GLY A 610 -21.74 -3.84 4.25
C GLY A 610 -22.41 -4.99 3.51
N ALA A 611 -21.65 -5.96 3.01
CA ALA A 611 -22.14 -7.21 2.41
C ALA A 611 -21.55 -8.40 3.16
N ALA A 612 -22.34 -9.47 3.35
CA ALA A 612 -21.89 -10.61 4.14
C ALA A 612 -20.72 -11.37 3.48
N THR A 613 -19.76 -11.83 4.28
CA THR A 613 -18.69 -12.76 3.87
C THR A 613 -18.65 -13.98 4.79
N ASP A 614 -17.89 -15.00 4.39
CA ASP A 614 -17.63 -16.18 5.22
C ASP A 614 -16.42 -15.91 6.13
N VAL A 615 -16.64 -15.84 7.44
CA VAL A 615 -15.60 -15.59 8.45
C VAL A 615 -15.12 -16.92 9.03
N SER A 616 -13.82 -17.20 8.91
CA SER A 616 -13.19 -18.47 9.36
C SER A 616 -11.89 -18.32 10.16
N ASP A 617 -11.16 -17.21 9.98
CA ASP A 617 -9.91 -16.92 10.68
C ASP A 617 -9.89 -15.44 11.07
N VAL A 618 -10.21 -15.13 12.33
CA VAL A 618 -10.17 -13.74 12.84
C VAL A 618 -8.86 -13.53 13.58
N ARG A 619 -8.13 -12.48 13.26
CA ARG A 619 -6.86 -12.11 13.89
C ARG A 619 -6.97 -10.71 14.50
N ILE A 620 -6.52 -10.57 15.74
CA ILE A 620 -6.61 -9.31 16.50
C ILE A 620 -5.26 -9.00 17.14
N SER A 621 -4.71 -7.84 16.84
CA SER A 621 -3.51 -7.30 17.48
C SER A 621 -3.91 -6.22 18.48
N PHE A 622 -3.55 -6.42 19.76
CA PHE A 622 -3.88 -5.48 20.84
C PHE A 622 -2.71 -4.55 21.10
N TYR A 623 -3.01 -3.24 21.16
CA TYR A 623 -2.05 -2.21 21.51
C TYR A 623 -1.74 -2.21 23.01
N ASP A 624 -0.47 -2.04 23.38
CA ASP A 624 -0.02 -1.97 24.77
C ASP A 624 1.15 -0.98 24.95
N ASP A 625 0.86 0.19 25.51
CA ASP A 625 1.82 1.26 25.78
C ASP A 625 2.61 1.05 27.10
N GLY A 626 2.40 -0.06 27.80
CA GLY A 626 2.96 -0.32 29.13
C GLY A 626 2.35 0.51 30.26
N GLY A 627 1.44 1.43 29.96
CA GLY A 627 0.83 2.40 30.87
C GLY A 627 -0.70 2.42 30.79
N GLY A 628 -1.26 3.48 30.20
CA GLY A 628 -2.69 3.80 30.23
C GLY A 628 -3.54 2.82 29.42
N VAL A 629 -2.99 2.24 28.35
CA VAL A 629 -3.66 1.28 27.48
C VAL A 629 -2.88 -0.03 27.49
N ARG A 630 -3.55 -1.13 27.88
CA ARG A 630 -2.89 -2.44 28.03
C ARG A 630 -3.63 -3.53 27.28
N THR A 631 -2.89 -4.60 26.98
CA THR A 631 -3.44 -5.87 26.48
C THR A 631 -4.57 -6.33 27.41
N PRO A 632 -5.74 -6.73 26.89
CA PRO A 632 -6.87 -7.18 27.71
C PRO A 632 -6.61 -8.54 28.37
N ASP A 633 -7.26 -8.81 29.51
CA ASP A 633 -7.21 -10.13 30.17
C ASP A 633 -8.04 -11.18 29.39
N SER A 634 -9.11 -10.73 28.73
CA SER A 634 -9.94 -11.55 27.85
C SER A 634 -10.66 -10.69 26.80
N PHE A 635 -11.21 -11.33 25.77
CA PHE A 635 -12.07 -10.66 24.81
C PHE A 635 -13.17 -11.58 24.30
N ALA A 636 -14.39 -11.04 24.17
CA ALA A 636 -15.46 -11.68 23.42
C ALA A 636 -15.41 -11.25 21.95
N LEU A 637 -15.74 -12.17 21.06
CA LEU A 637 -15.87 -11.91 19.63
C LEU A 637 -17.31 -12.25 19.24
N GLN A 638 -17.97 -11.32 18.57
CA GLN A 638 -19.38 -11.42 18.22
C GLN A 638 -19.57 -11.20 16.72
N TYR A 639 -20.58 -11.83 16.16
CA TYR A 639 -21.02 -11.62 14.79
C TYR A 639 -22.43 -11.07 14.75
N ARG A 640 -22.77 -10.40 13.66
CA ARG A 640 -24.13 -9.90 13.42
C ARG A 640 -24.97 -11.01 12.78
N ALA A 641 -25.97 -11.49 13.50
CA ALA A 641 -26.88 -12.54 13.07
C ALA A 641 -27.85 -12.03 11.99
N ALA A 642 -28.56 -12.94 11.29
CA ALA A 642 -29.43 -12.58 10.18
C ALA A 642 -30.54 -11.57 10.54
N ASP A 643 -31.00 -11.55 11.80
CA ASP A 643 -31.98 -10.59 12.31
C ASP A 643 -31.38 -9.21 12.71
N GLY A 644 -30.06 -9.05 12.60
CA GLY A 644 -29.34 -7.82 12.94
C GLY A 644 -28.85 -7.77 14.40
N THR A 645 -29.19 -8.77 15.22
CA THR A 645 -28.71 -8.85 16.60
C THR A 645 -27.26 -9.33 16.64
N TRP A 646 -26.54 -8.96 17.71
CA TRP A 646 -25.18 -9.44 17.95
C TRP A 646 -25.23 -10.73 18.77
N ALA A 647 -24.53 -11.76 18.30
CA ALA A 647 -24.39 -13.04 18.99
C ALA A 647 -22.91 -13.40 19.13
N ASP A 648 -22.56 -14.16 20.17
CA ASP A 648 -21.20 -14.65 20.37
C ASP A 648 -20.78 -15.58 19.22
N LEU A 649 -19.56 -15.42 18.73
CA LEU A 649 -19.02 -16.24 17.67
C LEU A 649 -18.77 -17.67 18.21
N PRO A 650 -19.38 -18.71 17.60
CA PRO A 650 -19.34 -20.07 18.14
C PRO A 650 -17.95 -20.71 18.03
N GLY A 651 -17.59 -21.53 19.03
CA GLY A 651 -16.66 -22.66 18.86
C GLY A 651 -15.24 -22.35 18.39
N GLY A 652 -14.66 -21.19 18.73
CA GLY A 652 -13.35 -20.80 18.21
C GLY A 652 -12.15 -21.45 18.92
N GLN A 653 -11.25 -22.12 18.17
CA GLN A 653 -9.91 -22.42 18.67
C GLN A 653 -9.14 -21.10 18.77
N ARG A 654 -8.67 -20.75 19.98
CA ARG A 654 -7.94 -19.52 20.25
C ARG A 654 -6.45 -19.79 20.41
N ASP A 655 -5.64 -18.97 19.76
CA ASP A 655 -4.19 -18.95 19.94
C ASP A 655 -3.69 -17.51 20.00
N PRO A 656 -3.12 -17.05 21.13
CA PRO A 656 -3.05 -17.76 22.41
C PRO A 656 -4.43 -17.99 23.08
N ALA A 657 -4.49 -18.88 24.07
CA ALA A 657 -5.75 -19.17 24.79
C ALA A 657 -6.29 -17.94 25.55
N THR A 658 -5.39 -17.09 26.04
CA THR A 658 -5.65 -15.78 26.64
C THR A 658 -4.73 -14.76 25.97
N PRO A 659 -5.14 -13.49 25.82
CA PRO A 659 -4.30 -12.49 25.18
C PRO A 659 -2.94 -12.34 25.85
N VAL A 660 -1.92 -12.16 25.01
CA VAL A 660 -0.52 -11.94 25.42
C VAL A 660 -0.02 -10.70 24.71
N ARG A 661 0.67 -9.83 25.46
CA ARG A 661 1.27 -8.61 24.92
C ARG A 661 2.18 -8.93 23.74
N GLY A 662 2.04 -8.15 22.67
CA GLY A 662 2.87 -8.31 21.46
C GLY A 662 2.70 -9.67 20.81
N ARG A 663 1.51 -10.29 20.86
CA ARG A 663 1.18 -11.46 20.03
C ARG A 663 -0.21 -11.28 19.41
N PRO A 664 -0.38 -11.58 18.12
CA PRO A 664 -1.69 -11.58 17.50
C PRO A 664 -2.56 -12.66 18.13
N ASN A 665 -3.84 -12.37 18.27
CA ASN A 665 -4.85 -13.26 18.83
C ASN A 665 -5.66 -13.83 17.69
N ARG A 666 -5.44 -15.11 17.41
CA ARG A 666 -6.13 -15.83 16.35
C ARG A 666 -7.34 -16.59 16.90
N VAL A 667 -8.47 -16.48 16.22
CA VAL A 667 -9.69 -17.25 16.48
C VAL A 667 -10.11 -17.96 15.20
N VAL A 668 -9.96 -19.29 15.20
CA VAL A 668 -10.38 -20.14 14.07
C VAL A 668 -11.82 -20.60 14.28
N VAL A 669 -12.68 -20.36 13.30
CA VAL A 669 -14.12 -20.62 13.36
C VAL A 669 -14.48 -21.72 12.36
N GLN A 670 -14.97 -22.85 12.87
CA GLN A 670 -15.38 -23.99 12.05
C GLN A 670 -16.73 -24.56 12.49
N PRO A 671 -17.73 -24.68 11.58
CA PRO A 671 -17.72 -24.17 10.20
C PRO A 671 -17.64 -22.63 10.15
N ALA A 672 -17.23 -22.07 9.01
CA ALA A 672 -17.19 -20.62 8.81
C ALA A 672 -18.58 -19.99 9.04
N VAL A 673 -18.61 -18.80 9.63
CA VAL A 673 -19.83 -18.06 9.92
C VAL A 673 -20.04 -16.99 8.85
N ARG A 674 -21.17 -17.03 8.15
CA ARG A 674 -21.56 -15.99 7.22
C ARG A 674 -22.15 -14.80 7.97
N THR A 675 -21.52 -13.64 7.89
CA THR A 675 -21.97 -12.42 8.56
C THR A 675 -21.55 -11.17 7.81
N ASP A 676 -22.26 -10.08 8.05
CA ASP A 676 -21.96 -8.74 7.55
C ASP A 676 -21.44 -7.81 8.66
N GLY A 677 -21.19 -8.33 9.87
CA GLY A 677 -20.58 -7.53 10.93
C GLY A 677 -19.85 -8.38 11.96
N LEU A 678 -18.69 -7.88 12.41
CA LEU A 678 -17.89 -8.46 13.50
C LEU A 678 -17.70 -7.42 14.61
N ARG A 679 -17.68 -7.87 15.87
CA ARG A 679 -17.50 -6.99 17.03
C ARG A 679 -16.58 -7.62 18.07
N VAL A 680 -15.51 -6.90 18.43
CA VAL A 680 -14.57 -7.25 19.49
C VAL A 680 -14.96 -6.52 20.77
N ARG A 681 -15.03 -7.25 21.88
CA ARG A 681 -15.29 -6.72 23.23
C ARG A 681 -14.13 -7.08 24.15
N PRO A 682 -13.03 -6.29 24.15
CA PRO A 682 -11.93 -6.51 25.06
C PRO A 682 -12.32 -6.15 26.49
N SER A 683 -11.76 -6.85 27.48
CA SER A 683 -12.06 -6.64 28.88
C SER A 683 -10.82 -6.80 29.74
N ARG A 684 -10.66 -5.90 30.72
CA ARG A 684 -9.66 -6.01 31.78
C ARG A 684 -10.33 -6.17 33.13
N VAL A 685 -9.77 -7.01 33.99
CA VAL A 685 -10.26 -7.27 35.36
C VAL A 685 -10.19 -6.01 36.22
N ASP A 686 -9.20 -5.14 35.97
CA ASP A 686 -9.03 -3.87 36.65
C ASP A 686 -9.90 -2.73 36.09
N GLY A 687 -10.62 -2.97 34.99
CA GLY A 687 -11.43 -1.96 34.30
C GLY A 687 -10.62 -0.90 33.55
N GLY A 688 -9.31 -1.11 33.34
CA GLY A 688 -8.46 -0.20 32.58
C GLY A 688 -8.74 -0.20 31.08
N ALA A 689 -8.17 0.78 30.37
CA ALA A 689 -8.37 0.92 28.94
C ALA A 689 -7.65 -0.14 28.10
N THR A 690 -8.17 -0.38 26.91
CA THR A 690 -7.65 -1.35 25.93
C THR A 690 -7.50 -0.68 24.57
N GLY A 691 -6.69 -1.25 23.70
CA GLY A 691 -6.49 -0.75 22.34
C GLY A 691 -6.26 -1.86 21.35
N ILE A 692 -6.54 -1.59 20.09
CA ILE A 692 -6.44 -2.53 18.98
C ILE A 692 -5.71 -1.83 17.83
N THR A 693 -4.61 -2.42 17.37
CA THR A 693 -3.88 -1.98 16.18
C THR A 693 -4.50 -2.55 14.91
N ALA A 694 -4.90 -3.83 14.94
CA ALA A 694 -5.52 -4.50 13.80
C ALA A 694 -6.63 -5.48 14.20
N VAL A 695 -7.74 -5.48 13.46
CA VAL A 695 -8.77 -6.54 13.43
C VAL A 695 -8.93 -7.00 11.99
N GLN A 696 -8.67 -8.29 11.75
CA GLN A 696 -8.62 -8.88 10.42
C GLN A 696 -9.54 -10.11 10.36
N ALA A 697 -10.18 -10.34 9.22
CA ALA A 697 -10.93 -11.57 8.94
C ALA A 697 -10.40 -12.21 7.65
N TRP A 698 -9.49 -13.17 7.84
CA TRP A 698 -8.81 -13.86 6.75
C TRP A 698 -9.65 -15.02 6.21
N ARG A 699 -9.68 -15.13 4.89
CA ARG A 699 -10.32 -16.21 4.15
C ARG A 699 -9.34 -16.77 3.13
N ALA A 700 -9.20 -18.09 3.11
CA ALA A 700 -8.43 -18.79 2.09
C ALA A 700 -9.28 -18.96 0.83
N GLU A 701 -8.78 -18.42 -0.27
CA GLU A 701 -9.43 -18.58 -1.57
C GLU A 701 -9.02 -19.89 -2.25
N ASP A 702 -9.78 -20.30 -3.26
CA ASP A 702 -9.44 -21.42 -4.12
C ASP A 702 -8.73 -20.91 -5.39
N ASP A 703 -7.41 -21.05 -5.45
CA ASP A 703 -6.57 -20.58 -6.57
C ASP A 703 -6.95 -21.19 -7.93
N ARG A 704 -7.78 -22.23 -7.93
CA ARG A 704 -8.32 -22.85 -9.15
C ARG A 704 -9.53 -22.11 -9.68
N LEU A 705 -10.10 -21.16 -8.95
CA LEU A 705 -11.25 -20.36 -9.33
C LEU A 705 -10.82 -18.96 -9.74
N ARG A 706 -11.52 -18.42 -10.73
CA ARG A 706 -11.56 -16.98 -10.99
C ARG A 706 -13.01 -16.56 -10.91
N VAL A 707 -13.29 -15.62 -10.04
CA VAL A 707 -14.62 -15.03 -9.82
C VAL A 707 -14.52 -13.57 -10.26
N ARG A 708 -15.48 -13.12 -11.06
CA ARG A 708 -15.52 -11.72 -11.52
C ARG A 708 -16.93 -11.19 -11.51
N LEU A 709 -17.12 -9.98 -10.99
CA LEU A 709 -18.28 -9.13 -11.25
C LEU A 709 -17.99 -8.24 -12.46
N GLN A 710 -19.02 -7.53 -12.92
CA GLN A 710 -18.88 -6.47 -13.91
C GLN A 710 -17.98 -5.33 -13.39
N ASP A 711 -17.26 -4.68 -14.31
CA ASP A 711 -16.35 -3.57 -13.98
C ASP A 711 -17.12 -2.29 -13.63
N ASP A 712 -18.19 -1.98 -14.37
CA ASP A 712 -18.98 -0.77 -14.15
C ASP A 712 -19.84 -0.88 -12.87
N PRO A 713 -19.74 0.10 -11.94
CA PRO A 713 -20.60 0.21 -10.77
C PRO A 713 -22.09 0.09 -11.13
N PRO A 714 -22.82 -0.90 -10.57
CA PRO A 714 -24.26 -0.99 -10.75
C PRO A 714 -24.95 0.29 -10.27
N ARG A 715 -25.74 0.91 -11.14
CA ARG A 715 -26.51 2.12 -10.83
C ARG A 715 -27.95 1.75 -10.51
N LEU A 716 -28.37 1.98 -9.28
CA LEU A 716 -29.72 1.63 -8.80
C LEU A 716 -30.53 2.87 -8.51
N ARG A 717 -31.82 2.84 -8.85
CA ARG A 717 -32.79 3.79 -8.31
C ARG A 717 -33.45 3.17 -7.08
N PRO A 718 -33.68 3.92 -5.99
CA PRO A 718 -34.22 3.32 -4.80
C PRO A 718 -35.62 2.74 -5.05
N GLY A 719 -35.86 1.50 -4.58
CA GLY A 719 -37.09 0.74 -4.82
C GLY A 719 -37.21 0.11 -6.22
N GLN A 720 -36.29 0.40 -7.15
CA GLN A 720 -36.27 -0.19 -8.48
C GLN A 720 -35.29 -1.35 -8.58
N THR A 721 -35.52 -2.23 -9.56
CA THR A 721 -34.66 -3.39 -9.81
C THR A 721 -33.64 -3.08 -10.91
N ALA A 722 -32.38 -3.41 -10.66
CA ALA A 722 -31.29 -3.40 -11.63
C ALA A 722 -30.71 -4.82 -11.81
N GLU A 723 -29.96 -5.07 -12.87
CA GLU A 723 -29.23 -6.33 -13.06
C GLU A 723 -27.77 -6.14 -12.66
N ILE A 724 -27.24 -7.11 -11.88
CA ILE A 724 -25.81 -7.26 -11.63
C ILE A 724 -25.37 -8.56 -12.30
N THR A 725 -24.27 -8.49 -13.03
CA THR A 725 -23.69 -9.61 -13.76
C THR A 725 -22.32 -9.99 -13.23
N GLY A 726 -21.97 -11.26 -13.41
CA GLY A 726 -20.65 -11.78 -13.06
C GLY A 726 -20.36 -13.10 -13.77
N SER A 727 -19.22 -13.69 -13.47
CA SER A 727 -18.79 -14.97 -14.02
C SER A 727 -17.95 -15.75 -13.02
N VAL A 728 -17.96 -17.08 -13.19
CA VAL A 728 -17.03 -17.98 -12.52
C VAL A 728 -16.36 -18.88 -13.56
N ARG A 729 -15.05 -18.99 -13.45
CA ARG A 729 -14.20 -19.89 -14.25
C ARG A 729 -13.39 -20.77 -13.32
N SER A 730 -13.12 -22.00 -13.74
CA SER A 730 -12.13 -22.83 -13.05
C SER A 730 -11.03 -23.34 -13.98
N SER A 731 -9.83 -23.53 -13.44
CA SER A 731 -8.74 -24.26 -14.10
C SER A 731 -8.88 -25.79 -13.97
N GLN A 732 -9.76 -26.29 -13.11
CA GLN A 732 -9.98 -27.72 -12.85
C GLN A 732 -11.48 -28.06 -12.69
N PRO A 733 -11.87 -29.35 -12.76
CA PRO A 733 -13.26 -29.73 -12.50
C PRO A 733 -13.60 -29.51 -11.02
N LEU A 734 -14.58 -28.64 -10.75
CA LEU A 734 -15.02 -28.29 -9.39
C LEU A 734 -16.55 -28.23 -9.30
N THR A 735 -17.07 -28.40 -8.09
CA THR A 735 -18.46 -28.03 -7.78
C THR A 735 -18.44 -26.79 -6.91
N VAL A 736 -19.21 -25.78 -7.28
CA VAL A 736 -19.25 -24.50 -6.58
C VAL A 736 -20.68 -24.07 -6.28
N ARG A 737 -20.87 -23.18 -5.30
CA ARG A 737 -22.14 -22.54 -5.00
C ARG A 737 -21.96 -21.01 -5.00
N PRO A 738 -22.38 -20.31 -6.05
CA PRO A 738 -22.33 -18.85 -6.09
C PRO A 738 -23.49 -18.23 -5.29
N ALA A 739 -23.21 -17.13 -4.60
CA ALA A 739 -24.18 -16.29 -3.92
C ALA A 739 -23.81 -14.82 -4.08
N LEU A 740 -24.77 -13.97 -4.44
CA LEU A 740 -24.60 -12.52 -4.38
C LEU A 740 -25.09 -12.04 -3.00
N THR A 741 -24.18 -11.48 -2.23
CA THR A 741 -24.47 -10.87 -0.93
C THR A 741 -24.51 -9.35 -1.07
N LEU A 742 -25.41 -8.72 -0.33
CA LEU A 742 -25.77 -7.32 -0.43
C LEU A 742 -25.99 -6.75 0.98
N PRO A 743 -26.12 -5.43 1.12
CA PRO A 743 -26.52 -4.83 2.39
C PRO A 743 -27.88 -5.29 2.88
N ARG A 744 -28.08 -5.20 4.19
CA ARG A 744 -29.35 -5.54 4.82
C ARG A 744 -30.50 -4.76 4.21
N GLY A 745 -31.62 -5.45 4.02
CA GLY A 745 -32.80 -4.90 3.37
C GLY A 745 -32.77 -4.95 1.84
N TRP A 746 -31.60 -5.05 1.21
CA TRP A 746 -31.49 -5.25 -0.23
C TRP A 746 -31.82 -6.69 -0.58
N THR A 747 -32.34 -6.88 -1.80
CA THR A 747 -32.70 -8.22 -2.29
C THR A 747 -31.92 -8.55 -3.55
N ALA A 748 -31.51 -9.82 -3.67
CA ALA A 748 -30.89 -10.38 -4.87
C ALA A 748 -31.68 -11.63 -5.30
N GLN A 749 -32.22 -11.63 -6.51
CA GLN A 749 -32.87 -12.78 -7.12
C GLN A 749 -32.06 -13.29 -8.30
N PRO A 750 -31.56 -14.55 -8.28
CA PRO A 750 -30.84 -15.09 -9.41
C PRO A 750 -31.75 -15.22 -10.64
N VAL A 751 -31.25 -14.80 -11.81
CA VAL A 751 -31.95 -14.88 -13.11
C VAL A 751 -31.35 -15.99 -13.99
N GLY A 752 -30.15 -16.48 -13.65
CA GLY A 752 -29.40 -17.50 -14.38
C GLY A 752 -29.13 -18.77 -13.55
N PRO A 753 -28.02 -19.47 -13.82
CA PRO A 753 -27.58 -20.63 -13.04
C PRO A 753 -27.53 -20.31 -11.53
N ALA A 754 -28.11 -21.17 -10.71
CA ALA A 754 -28.19 -21.02 -9.26
C ALA A 754 -28.01 -22.38 -8.56
N GLY A 755 -27.74 -22.36 -7.26
CA GLY A 755 -27.46 -23.57 -6.49
C GLY A 755 -26.06 -24.13 -6.79
N ASP A 756 -25.92 -25.45 -6.74
CA ASP A 756 -24.63 -26.11 -6.92
C ASP A 756 -24.33 -26.27 -8.43
N LEU A 757 -23.21 -25.70 -8.86
CA LEU A 757 -22.78 -25.67 -10.25
C LEU A 757 -21.52 -26.52 -10.43
N ARG A 758 -21.54 -27.45 -11.39
CA ARG A 758 -20.35 -28.21 -11.79
C ARG A 758 -19.60 -27.45 -12.89
N LEU A 759 -18.41 -26.98 -12.58
CA LEU A 759 -17.57 -26.22 -13.50
C LEU A 759 -16.74 -27.15 -14.39
N THR A 760 -16.63 -26.76 -15.66
CA THR A 760 -15.72 -27.40 -16.61
C THR A 760 -14.46 -26.54 -16.74
N PRO A 761 -13.25 -27.13 -16.69
CA PRO A 761 -12.01 -26.38 -16.83
C PRO A 761 -12.00 -25.45 -18.04
N GLY A 762 -11.54 -24.22 -17.85
CA GLY A 762 -11.32 -23.24 -18.92
C GLY A 762 -12.59 -22.59 -19.48
N ARG A 763 -13.80 -22.97 -19.03
CA ARG A 763 -15.07 -22.41 -19.51
C ARG A 763 -15.70 -21.48 -18.47
N ASP A 764 -16.05 -20.27 -18.91
CA ASP A 764 -16.77 -19.31 -18.07
C ASP A 764 -18.24 -19.69 -17.95
N VAL A 765 -18.76 -19.55 -16.72
CA VAL A 765 -20.19 -19.68 -16.42
C VAL A 765 -20.73 -18.29 -16.05
N PRO A 766 -21.59 -17.67 -16.89
CA PRO A 766 -22.15 -16.37 -16.59
C PRO A 766 -23.21 -16.47 -15.48
N LEU A 767 -23.19 -15.51 -14.56
CA LEU A 767 -24.08 -15.39 -13.42
C LEU A 767 -24.79 -14.04 -13.45
N ARG A 768 -26.06 -14.00 -13.05
CA ARG A 768 -26.89 -12.79 -13.13
C ARG A 768 -27.91 -12.74 -12.00
N TRP A 769 -28.07 -11.54 -11.42
CA TRP A 769 -29.03 -11.27 -10.37
C TRP A 769 -29.84 -10.01 -10.67
N ARG A 770 -31.14 -10.06 -10.37
CA ARG A 770 -31.97 -8.87 -10.18
C ARG A 770 -31.78 -8.38 -8.76
N VAL A 771 -31.34 -7.14 -8.63
CA VAL A 771 -31.05 -6.50 -7.34
C VAL A 771 -31.97 -5.32 -7.13
N THR A 772 -32.53 -5.21 -5.93
CA THR A 772 -33.41 -4.11 -5.54
C THR A 772 -32.92 -3.52 -4.22
N ALA A 773 -32.61 -2.22 -4.24
CA ALA A 773 -32.36 -1.43 -3.03
C ALA A 773 -33.71 -1.03 -2.38
N PRO A 774 -33.81 -0.97 -1.04
CA PRO A 774 -34.99 -0.44 -0.35
C PRO A 774 -35.41 0.94 -0.89
N ALA A 775 -36.72 1.20 -0.91
CA ALA A 775 -37.27 2.45 -1.45
C ALA A 775 -36.81 3.69 -0.66
N ASP A 776 -36.56 3.53 0.63
CA ASP A 776 -36.05 4.54 1.56
C ASP A 776 -34.52 4.66 1.56
N THR A 777 -33.80 3.88 0.74
CA THR A 777 -32.34 4.00 0.62
C THR A 777 -31.98 5.39 0.10
N PRO A 778 -31.15 6.14 0.83
CA PRO A 778 -30.80 7.49 0.37
C PRO A 778 -29.96 7.46 -0.89
N VAL A 779 -30.29 8.37 -1.82
CA VAL A 779 -29.49 8.57 -3.03
C VAL A 779 -28.08 9.02 -2.64
N GLY A 780 -27.08 8.52 -3.35
CA GLY A 780 -25.66 8.68 -3.04
C GLY A 780 -25.09 7.53 -2.22
N THR A 781 -25.94 6.62 -1.71
CA THR A 781 -25.47 5.42 -1.02
C THR A 781 -24.59 4.59 -1.96
N ARG A 782 -23.33 4.41 -1.56
CA ARG A 782 -22.41 3.44 -2.15
C ARG A 782 -22.36 2.21 -1.25
N ALA A 783 -22.77 1.08 -1.81
CA ALA A 783 -22.95 -0.18 -1.09
C ALA A 783 -22.15 -1.30 -1.76
N PRO A 784 -21.45 -2.15 -1.01
CA PRO A 784 -20.79 -3.30 -1.60
C PRO A 784 -21.80 -4.33 -2.09
N ALA A 785 -21.59 -4.86 -3.29
CA ALA A 785 -22.19 -6.10 -3.77
C ALA A 785 -21.08 -7.14 -3.92
N ARG A 786 -21.14 -8.22 -3.14
CA ARG A 786 -20.11 -9.26 -3.11
C ARG A 786 -20.62 -10.55 -3.73
N LEU A 787 -19.99 -10.99 -4.81
CA LEU A 787 -20.17 -12.32 -5.36
C LEU A 787 -19.26 -13.30 -4.60
N LEU A 788 -19.87 -14.13 -3.77
CA LEU A 788 -19.17 -15.14 -2.97
C LEU A 788 -19.42 -16.52 -3.59
N VAL A 789 -18.34 -17.21 -3.99
CA VAL A 789 -18.41 -18.53 -4.60
C VAL A 789 -17.76 -19.55 -3.68
N SER A 790 -18.57 -20.40 -3.06
CA SER A 790 -18.09 -21.47 -2.19
C SER A 790 -17.68 -22.69 -3.02
N THR A 791 -16.43 -23.15 -2.91
CA THR A 791 -16.01 -24.47 -3.41
C THR A 791 -16.60 -25.54 -2.50
N LEU A 792 -17.23 -26.56 -3.09
CA LEU A 792 -17.87 -27.65 -2.38
C LEU A 792 -17.05 -28.93 -2.48
N ASP A 793 -16.87 -29.60 -1.34
CA ASP A 793 -16.41 -30.98 -1.25
C ASP A 793 -17.55 -31.85 -0.69
N HIS A 794 -17.99 -32.84 -1.47
CA HIS A 794 -19.15 -33.69 -1.14
C HIS A 794 -20.40 -32.90 -0.68
N GLY A 795 -20.61 -31.70 -1.24
CA GLY A 795 -21.74 -30.80 -0.93
C GLY A 795 -21.51 -29.81 0.23
N VAL A 796 -20.37 -29.91 0.91
CA VAL A 796 -19.98 -29.06 2.04
C VAL A 796 -19.01 -27.97 1.58
N PRO A 797 -19.26 -26.68 1.90
CA PRO A 797 -18.30 -25.61 1.64
C PRO A 797 -16.96 -25.86 2.33
N VAL A 798 -15.87 -25.77 1.57
CA VAL A 798 -14.49 -25.94 2.09
C VAL A 798 -13.60 -24.72 1.89
N ARG A 799 -13.85 -23.93 0.84
CA ARG A 799 -13.22 -22.65 0.56
C ARG A 799 -14.25 -21.71 -0.06
N SER A 800 -13.92 -20.43 -0.09
CA SER A 800 -14.74 -19.42 -0.76
C SER A 800 -13.81 -18.42 -1.42
N THR A 801 -14.10 -18.11 -2.68
CA THR A 801 -13.45 -17.08 -3.49
C THR A 801 -14.48 -15.98 -3.74
N ALA A 802 -14.08 -14.72 -3.68
CA ALA A 802 -15.03 -13.62 -3.84
C ALA A 802 -14.56 -12.56 -4.84
N ASP A 803 -15.53 -11.78 -5.32
CA ASP A 803 -15.27 -10.50 -5.97
C ASP A 803 -16.27 -9.45 -5.46
N LEU A 804 -15.92 -8.17 -5.54
CA LEU A 804 -16.66 -7.05 -4.97
C LEU A 804 -16.85 -5.93 -6.00
N VAL A 805 -18.05 -5.36 -6.08
CA VAL A 805 -18.28 -4.10 -6.82
C VAL A 805 -19.07 -3.13 -5.94
N GLY A 806 -18.80 -1.83 -6.09
CA GLY A 806 -19.58 -0.78 -5.46
C GLY A 806 -20.88 -0.51 -6.24
N ALA A 807 -22.02 -0.82 -5.66
CA ALA A 807 -23.33 -0.42 -6.16
C ALA A 807 -23.66 1.01 -5.72
N GLU A 808 -24.04 1.89 -6.65
CA GLU A 808 -24.39 3.28 -6.38
C GLU A 808 -25.90 3.50 -6.52
N VAL A 809 -26.53 4.05 -5.49
CA VAL A 809 -27.92 4.51 -5.55
C VAL A 809 -27.94 5.91 -6.15
N VAL A 810 -28.45 6.06 -7.36
CA VAL A 810 -28.31 7.27 -8.17
C VAL A 810 -29.49 8.21 -8.02
N PHE A 811 -29.22 9.51 -8.12
CA PHE A 811 -30.26 10.53 -8.21
C PHE A 811 -30.89 10.57 -9.60
N ASP A 812 -32.22 10.54 -9.64
CA ASP A 812 -33.03 10.88 -10.81
C ASP A 812 -34.12 11.86 -10.36
N PRO A 813 -34.18 13.10 -10.90
CA PRO A 813 -35.25 14.05 -10.60
C PRO A 813 -36.66 13.50 -10.83
N ALA A 814 -36.84 12.50 -11.70
CA ALA A 814 -38.14 11.86 -11.91
C ALA A 814 -38.64 11.07 -10.69
N ASP A 815 -37.75 10.66 -9.78
CA ASP A 815 -38.14 10.09 -8.47
C ASP A 815 -38.65 11.15 -7.48
N PHE A 816 -38.40 12.43 -7.76
CA PHE A 816 -38.79 13.60 -6.98
C PHE A 816 -39.90 14.36 -7.72
N ALA A 817 -41.07 13.72 -7.87
CA ALA A 817 -42.15 14.23 -8.71
C ALA A 817 -43.02 15.33 -8.06
N THR A 818 -42.81 15.67 -6.78
CA THR A 818 -43.66 16.64 -6.07
C THR A 818 -43.01 18.03 -6.06
N PRO A 819 -43.48 19.01 -6.84
CA PRO A 819 -42.91 20.36 -6.81
C PRO A 819 -43.20 21.05 -5.48
N VAL A 820 -42.18 21.68 -4.89
CA VAL A 820 -42.25 22.40 -3.61
C VAL A 820 -42.03 23.90 -3.84
N TRP A 821 -41.01 24.22 -4.64
CA TRP A 821 -40.68 25.58 -5.05
C TRP A 821 -40.09 25.54 -6.44
N ASP A 822 -40.38 26.53 -7.26
CA ASP A 822 -39.87 26.63 -8.61
C ASP A 822 -39.84 28.10 -9.00
N ASP A 823 -38.66 28.60 -9.32
CA ASP A 823 -38.41 30.00 -9.62
C ASP A 823 -37.46 30.10 -10.82
N ASP A 824 -37.99 30.53 -11.95
CA ASP A 824 -37.25 30.81 -13.19
C ASP A 824 -36.73 32.25 -13.24
N PHE A 825 -36.89 33.01 -12.14
CA PHE A 825 -36.44 34.38 -11.99
C PHE A 825 -36.96 35.37 -13.05
N THR A 826 -38.08 35.04 -13.72
CA THR A 826 -38.74 35.94 -14.68
C THR A 826 -39.73 36.91 -14.03
N GLY A 827 -40.20 36.61 -12.81
CA GLY A 827 -41.13 37.44 -12.03
C GLY A 827 -40.52 37.96 -10.73
N ASP A 828 -41.14 38.98 -10.12
CA ASP A 828 -40.67 39.70 -8.92
C ASP A 828 -40.82 38.88 -7.61
N ARG A 829 -40.10 37.75 -7.53
CA ARG A 829 -40.12 36.80 -6.40
C ARG A 829 -38.86 36.84 -5.55
N LEU A 830 -37.85 37.62 -5.96
CA LEU A 830 -36.60 37.76 -5.19
C LEU A 830 -36.86 38.30 -3.77
N ASN A 831 -37.85 39.17 -3.61
CA ASN A 831 -38.26 39.72 -2.32
C ASN A 831 -38.90 38.70 -1.37
N ASP A 832 -39.30 37.53 -1.87
CA ASP A 832 -39.84 36.46 -1.03
C ASP A 832 -38.73 35.70 -0.29
N TYR A 833 -37.49 35.72 -0.80
CA TYR A 833 -36.37 35.03 -0.16
C TYR A 833 -35.89 35.79 1.08
N ARG A 834 -35.54 35.05 2.13
CA ARG A 834 -34.79 35.64 3.24
C ARG A 834 -33.31 35.65 2.89
N VAL A 835 -32.73 36.84 2.73
CA VAL A 835 -31.33 37.03 2.32
C VAL A 835 -30.48 37.46 3.52
N GLY A 836 -29.34 36.81 3.73
CA GLY A 836 -28.38 37.16 4.78
C GLY A 836 -26.91 37.08 4.33
N PRO A 837 -26.01 37.89 4.90
CA PRO A 837 -24.57 37.87 4.60
C PRO A 837 -23.88 36.62 5.16
N ARG A 838 -22.78 36.16 4.56
CA ARG A 838 -22.00 34.99 5.03
C ARG A 838 -20.48 35.26 5.01
N PHE A 839 -19.69 34.48 5.73
CA PHE A 839 -18.22 34.60 5.84
C PHE A 839 -17.69 35.97 6.35
N GLY A 840 -18.55 36.79 6.98
CA GLY A 840 -18.21 38.17 7.30
C GLY A 840 -18.17 39.10 6.07
N GLU A 841 -18.66 38.63 4.93
CA GLU A 841 -18.69 39.33 3.65
C GLU A 841 -20.05 40.04 3.45
N PRO A 842 -20.08 41.19 2.75
CA PRO A 842 -21.33 41.87 2.41
C PRO A 842 -22.17 41.05 1.41
N VAL A 843 -23.49 41.30 1.40
CA VAL A 843 -24.41 40.73 0.39
C VAL A 843 -24.08 41.35 -0.98
N PRO A 844 -23.91 40.56 -2.06
CA PRO A 844 -23.74 41.08 -3.42
C PRO A 844 -25.00 41.80 -3.90
N ALA A 845 -24.88 42.67 -4.90
CA ALA A 845 -26.04 43.30 -5.51
C ALA A 845 -26.86 42.24 -6.27
N LEU A 846 -28.06 41.93 -5.77
CA LEU A 846 -28.97 40.97 -6.38
C LEU A 846 -30.00 41.70 -7.24
N SER A 847 -30.20 41.23 -8.47
CA SER A 847 -31.18 41.76 -9.40
C SER A 847 -31.74 40.66 -10.29
N GLN A 848 -32.90 40.90 -10.90
CA GLN A 848 -33.44 40.03 -11.94
C GLN A 848 -33.25 40.73 -13.29
N ALA A 849 -32.52 40.09 -14.20
CA ALA A 849 -32.25 40.62 -15.54
C ALA A 849 -32.28 39.48 -16.56
N ASP A 850 -32.92 39.73 -17.71
CA ASP A 850 -33.03 38.78 -18.83
C ASP A 850 -33.51 37.38 -18.42
N GLY A 851 -34.44 37.29 -17.47
CA GLY A 851 -34.96 36.01 -16.95
C GLY A 851 -33.91 35.20 -16.20
N ALA A 852 -33.08 35.84 -15.38
CA ALA A 852 -32.15 35.20 -14.45
C ALA A 852 -31.99 36.04 -13.17
N LEU A 853 -31.64 35.37 -12.08
CA LEU A 853 -31.09 36.03 -10.90
C LEU A 853 -29.61 36.35 -11.15
N VAL A 854 -29.27 37.64 -11.13
CA VAL A 854 -27.91 38.15 -11.31
C VAL A 854 -27.37 38.67 -9.99
N ALA A 855 -26.28 38.08 -9.51
CA ALA A 855 -25.49 38.57 -8.40
C ALA A 855 -24.26 39.31 -8.95
N SER A 856 -24.12 40.59 -8.60
CA SER A 856 -23.00 41.44 -9.01
C SER A 856 -22.18 41.90 -7.82
N ALA A 857 -20.85 41.84 -7.92
CA ALA A 857 -19.95 42.33 -6.88
C ALA A 857 -18.74 43.06 -7.48
N SER A 858 -18.23 44.04 -6.71
CA SER A 858 -16.96 44.74 -7.00
C SER A 858 -15.88 44.45 -5.94
N ARG A 859 -16.22 43.65 -4.94
CA ARG A 859 -15.36 43.10 -3.88
C ARG A 859 -15.98 41.80 -3.37
N GLN A 860 -15.17 40.98 -2.71
CA GLN A 860 -15.62 39.73 -2.10
C GLN A 860 -16.91 39.89 -1.29
N SER A 861 -17.92 39.15 -1.72
CA SER A 861 -19.30 39.24 -1.25
C SER A 861 -19.91 37.84 -1.21
N ALA A 862 -20.73 37.58 -0.19
CA ALA A 862 -21.46 36.33 -0.04
C ALA A 862 -22.87 36.56 0.48
N ALA A 863 -23.81 35.76 0.00
CA ALA A 863 -25.16 35.71 0.54
C ALA A 863 -25.71 34.30 0.60
N VAL A 864 -26.58 34.07 1.57
CA VAL A 864 -27.46 32.91 1.67
C VAL A 864 -28.89 33.39 1.43
N LEU A 865 -29.57 32.80 0.45
CA LEU A 865 -30.95 33.07 0.09
C LEU A 865 -31.79 31.86 0.49
N VAL A 866 -32.62 32.01 1.51
CA VAL A 866 -33.52 30.95 1.99
C VAL A 866 -34.86 31.05 1.27
N ALA A 867 -35.28 29.97 0.61
CA ALA A 867 -36.54 29.92 -0.11
C ALA A 867 -37.74 30.06 0.86
N PRO A 868 -38.84 30.71 0.44
CA PRO A 868 -40.01 30.99 1.28
C PRO A 868 -40.95 29.78 1.43
N VAL A 869 -40.38 28.59 1.54
CA VAL A 869 -41.12 27.33 1.70
C VAL A 869 -40.61 26.58 2.90
N ALA A 870 -41.51 25.87 3.58
CA ALA A 870 -41.10 24.90 4.57
C ALA A 870 -40.39 23.73 3.89
N ALA A 871 -39.39 23.21 4.57
CA ALA A 871 -38.68 22.04 4.11
C ALA A 871 -39.61 20.80 4.12
N PRO A 872 -39.62 20.00 3.05
CA PRO A 872 -40.38 18.75 3.03
C PRO A 872 -40.00 17.82 4.18
N ALA A 873 -40.97 17.02 4.64
CA ALA A 873 -40.77 16.07 5.74
C ALA A 873 -39.93 14.84 5.32
N GLY A 874 -39.99 14.46 4.03
CA GLY A 874 -39.17 13.41 3.44
C GLY A 874 -38.00 13.96 2.64
N ASP A 875 -37.36 13.08 1.84
CA ASP A 875 -36.27 13.47 0.96
C ASP A 875 -36.73 14.54 -0.06
N PHE A 876 -35.87 15.52 -0.33
CA PHE A 876 -36.11 16.50 -1.39
C PHE A 876 -34.80 16.96 -2.02
N ALA A 877 -34.86 17.41 -3.27
CA ALA A 877 -33.74 17.92 -4.01
C ALA A 877 -33.89 19.43 -4.25
N VAL A 878 -32.80 20.16 -4.10
CA VAL A 878 -32.63 21.53 -4.57
C VAL A 878 -31.79 21.46 -5.84
N VAL A 879 -32.35 21.88 -6.97
CA VAL A 879 -31.73 21.83 -8.29
C VAL A 879 -31.54 23.25 -8.80
N LEU A 880 -30.32 23.57 -9.21
CA LEU A 880 -29.93 24.86 -9.76
C LEU A 880 -29.48 24.70 -11.21
N GLU A 881 -29.93 25.60 -12.06
CA GLU A 881 -29.50 25.75 -13.44
C GLU A 881 -28.73 27.07 -13.56
N PRO A 882 -27.38 27.07 -13.48
CA PRO A 882 -26.58 28.27 -13.66
C PRO A 882 -26.55 28.71 -15.11
N ARG A 883 -26.66 30.02 -15.35
CA ARG A 883 -26.48 30.63 -16.68
C ARG A 883 -25.01 30.85 -16.99
N SER A 884 -24.31 31.49 -16.05
CA SER A 884 -22.92 31.88 -16.21
C SER A 884 -22.26 32.14 -14.86
N PHE A 885 -20.96 31.88 -14.81
CA PHE A 885 -20.08 32.19 -13.69
C PHE A 885 -19.24 33.44 -13.99
N ALA A 886 -18.63 34.05 -12.97
CA ALA A 886 -17.88 35.29 -13.12
C ALA A 886 -16.48 35.10 -13.74
N GLY A 887 -15.89 33.90 -13.61
CA GLY A 887 -14.72 33.38 -14.32
C GLY A 887 -13.36 34.07 -14.05
N SER A 888 -13.32 35.15 -13.28
CA SER A 888 -12.16 36.05 -13.21
C SER A 888 -11.45 36.11 -11.85
N ALA A 889 -12.02 35.51 -10.80
CA ALA A 889 -11.49 35.59 -9.46
C ALA A 889 -11.69 34.27 -8.66
N PRO A 890 -10.88 34.01 -7.62
CA PRO A 890 -10.92 32.74 -6.87
C PRO A 890 -12.28 32.40 -6.26
N GLU A 891 -13.01 33.40 -5.77
CA GLU A 891 -14.39 33.20 -5.31
C GLU A 891 -15.35 33.41 -6.47
N ASP A 892 -15.92 32.30 -6.93
CA ASP A 892 -16.93 32.20 -7.97
C ASP A 892 -17.76 30.91 -7.74
N SER A 893 -18.61 30.95 -6.71
CA SER A 893 -19.23 29.75 -6.14
C SER A 893 -20.74 29.84 -6.01
N VAL A 894 -21.38 28.70 -6.24
CA VAL A 894 -22.78 28.45 -5.89
C VAL A 894 -22.85 27.40 -4.79
N LEU A 895 -23.81 27.54 -3.89
CA LEU A 895 -24.05 26.61 -2.78
C LEU A 895 -25.53 26.21 -2.75
N LEU A 896 -25.84 24.96 -2.44
CA LEU A 896 -27.21 24.43 -2.38
C LEU A 896 -27.41 23.53 -1.16
N GLY A 897 -28.60 23.57 -0.56
CA GLY A 897 -28.95 22.67 0.53
C GLY A 897 -30.05 23.25 1.40
N ARG A 898 -29.81 23.34 2.70
CA ARG A 898 -30.76 23.86 3.69
C ARG A 898 -30.17 24.97 4.54
N ALA A 899 -31.01 25.94 4.91
CA ALA A 899 -30.65 26.95 5.89
C ALA A 899 -31.87 27.51 6.63
N ALA A 900 -31.70 27.89 7.89
CA ALA A 900 -32.57 28.82 8.59
C ALA A 900 -32.08 30.27 8.48
N GLY A 901 -30.82 30.47 8.09
CA GLY A 901 -30.18 31.77 7.91
C GLY A 901 -28.67 31.60 7.71
N PRO A 902 -27.88 32.68 7.70
CA PRO A 902 -26.44 32.60 7.48
C PRO A 902 -25.64 31.93 8.61
N ASP A 903 -26.23 31.82 9.81
CA ASP A 903 -25.61 31.17 10.98
C ASP A 903 -26.06 29.72 11.20
N ASP A 904 -27.01 29.24 10.38
CA ASP A 904 -27.66 27.94 10.49
C ASP A 904 -27.91 27.41 9.08
N LEU A 905 -26.89 26.74 8.52
CA LEU A 905 -26.88 26.24 7.16
C LEU A 905 -26.10 24.92 7.01
N ALA A 906 -26.51 24.13 6.03
CA ALA A 906 -25.77 23.01 5.51
C ALA A 906 -25.93 23.06 3.99
N LEU A 907 -24.86 23.45 3.30
CA LEU A 907 -24.87 23.68 1.86
C LEU A 907 -23.68 22.97 1.22
N ALA A 908 -23.93 22.16 0.19
CA ALA A 908 -22.87 21.69 -0.68
C ALA A 908 -22.57 22.78 -1.72
N TRP A 909 -21.31 22.99 -2.03
CA TRP A 909 -20.87 24.08 -2.90
C TRP A 909 -20.12 23.57 -4.12
N TYR A 910 -20.15 24.37 -5.18
CA TYR A 910 -19.30 24.23 -6.36
C TYR A 910 -18.60 25.57 -6.60
N ASN A 911 -17.27 25.52 -6.76
CA ASN A 911 -16.43 26.66 -7.11
C ASN A 911 -15.95 26.52 -8.56
N HIS A 912 -16.35 27.47 -9.41
CA HIS A 912 -16.04 27.44 -10.83
C HIS A 912 -14.57 27.72 -11.16
N HIS A 913 -13.92 28.59 -10.38
CA HIS A 913 -12.51 28.93 -10.61
C HIS A 913 -11.59 27.74 -10.36
N PHE A 914 -11.82 27.01 -9.26
CA PHE A 914 -11.00 25.86 -8.88
C PHE A 914 -11.47 24.53 -9.49
N GLY A 915 -12.66 24.49 -10.09
CA GLY A 915 -13.24 23.24 -10.60
C GLY A 915 -13.44 22.20 -9.51
N THR A 916 -13.90 22.63 -8.33
CA THR A 916 -14.05 21.74 -7.16
C THR A 916 -15.40 21.90 -6.47
N SER A 917 -15.83 20.86 -5.76
CA SER A 917 -17.03 20.83 -4.95
C SER A 917 -16.77 20.32 -3.53
N GLY A 918 -17.38 20.96 -2.54
CA GLY A 918 -17.29 20.61 -1.13
C GLY A 918 -18.58 20.92 -0.40
N ALA A 919 -18.49 21.13 0.90
CA ALA A 919 -19.64 21.52 1.69
C ALA A 919 -19.28 22.34 2.91
N ASP A 920 -20.23 23.19 3.29
CA ASP A 920 -20.17 24.04 4.47
C ASP A 920 -21.33 23.70 5.39
N VAL A 921 -21.00 23.38 6.64
CA VAL A 921 -21.99 23.12 7.69
C VAL A 921 -21.74 24.08 8.84
N ARG A 922 -22.77 24.84 9.20
CA ARG A 922 -22.78 25.77 10.33
C ARG A 922 -24.08 25.62 11.09
N ALA A 923 -24.00 25.42 12.39
CA ALA A 923 -25.18 25.33 13.25
C ALA A 923 -24.97 26.10 14.54
N ALA A 924 -25.98 26.86 14.95
CA ALA A 924 -25.96 27.77 16.09
C ALA A 924 -24.75 28.72 16.08
N GLY A 925 -24.36 29.20 14.89
CA GLY A 925 -23.23 30.12 14.73
C GLY A 925 -21.84 29.48 14.85
N ARG A 926 -21.73 28.14 14.83
CA ARG A 926 -20.47 27.40 14.82
C ARG A 926 -20.25 26.68 13.49
N ASP A 927 -19.09 26.87 12.89
CA ASP A 927 -18.66 26.11 11.70
C ASP A 927 -18.16 24.71 12.10
N TYR A 928 -18.47 23.72 11.28
CA TYR A 928 -18.00 22.35 11.42
C TYR A 928 -16.95 22.03 10.35
N GLY A 929 -15.94 21.26 10.73
CA GLY A 929 -14.81 20.92 9.87
C GLY A 929 -15.01 19.61 9.14
N ASP A 930 -13.89 19.06 8.67
CA ASP A 930 -13.81 17.86 7.85
C ASP A 930 -14.41 16.60 8.51
N ASP A 931 -14.51 16.59 9.84
CA ASP A 931 -15.17 15.55 10.61
C ASP A 931 -16.68 15.44 10.33
N VAL A 932 -17.31 16.55 9.95
CA VAL A 932 -18.74 16.61 9.59
C VAL A 932 -18.92 16.75 8.10
N THR A 933 -18.13 17.59 7.44
CA THR A 933 -18.28 17.86 6.00
C THR A 933 -17.70 16.73 5.16
N GLY A 934 -16.75 15.95 5.70
CA GLY A 934 -16.06 14.83 5.07
C GLY A 934 -14.75 15.17 4.36
N GLY A 935 -14.08 16.30 4.67
CA GLY A 935 -12.83 16.73 4.02
C GLY A 935 -12.97 17.72 2.86
N CYS A 936 -11.88 18.01 2.17
CA CYS A 936 -11.89 18.66 0.85
C CYS A 936 -11.48 17.64 -0.24
N CYS A 937 -11.85 17.73 -1.52
CA CYS A 937 -12.99 18.30 -2.25
C CYS A 937 -13.14 17.40 -3.51
N ALA A 938 -14.31 17.34 -4.15
CA ALA A 938 -14.48 16.59 -5.40
C ALA A 938 -14.07 17.46 -6.60
N ALA A 939 -13.23 16.95 -7.51
CA ALA A 939 -12.96 17.62 -8.79
C ALA A 939 -14.20 17.59 -9.68
N VAL A 940 -14.50 18.70 -10.34
CA VAL A 940 -15.69 18.90 -11.16
C VAL A 940 -15.29 19.60 -12.45
N GLU A 941 -15.53 18.93 -13.58
CA GLU A 941 -15.47 19.54 -14.91
C GLU A 941 -16.85 20.07 -15.27
N TRP A 942 -16.97 21.39 -15.47
CA TRP A 942 -18.23 22.05 -15.77
C TRP A 942 -18.37 22.36 -17.25
N SER A 943 -19.49 21.98 -17.84
CA SER A 943 -19.87 22.26 -19.23
C SER A 943 -21.11 23.17 -19.32
N PRO A 944 -21.24 24.00 -20.37
CA PRO A 944 -22.48 24.73 -20.61
C PRO A 944 -23.70 23.80 -20.67
N GLY A 945 -24.76 24.15 -19.92
CA GLY A 945 -25.96 23.32 -19.76
C GLY A 945 -25.92 22.34 -18.58
N ASP A 946 -24.83 22.34 -17.80
CA ASP A 946 -24.75 21.58 -16.56
C ASP A 946 -25.70 22.14 -15.50
N ARG A 947 -26.15 21.23 -14.64
CA ARG A 947 -27.03 21.53 -13.51
C ARG A 947 -26.40 21.01 -12.23
N PHE A 948 -26.58 21.73 -11.13
CA PHE A 948 -26.10 21.34 -9.82
C PHE A 948 -27.29 20.98 -8.94
N ALA A 949 -27.27 19.81 -8.32
CA ALA A 949 -28.35 19.38 -7.44
C ALA A 949 -27.81 18.94 -6.09
N VAL A 950 -28.56 19.23 -5.03
CA VAL A 950 -28.31 18.73 -3.69
C VAL A 950 -29.56 18.08 -3.16
N VAL A 951 -29.47 16.78 -2.85
CA VAL A 951 -30.55 16.03 -2.22
C VAL A 951 -30.33 16.04 -0.72
N SER A 952 -31.32 16.57 0.02
CA SER A 952 -31.41 16.40 1.45
C SER A 952 -32.22 15.15 1.74
N ASP A 953 -31.62 14.17 2.41
CA ASP A 953 -32.34 12.99 2.87
C ASP A 953 -33.10 13.27 4.18
N HIS A 954 -34.05 12.40 4.51
CA HIS A 954 -34.88 12.46 5.72
C HIS A 954 -34.08 12.32 7.03
N ARG A 955 -32.82 11.90 6.97
CA ARG A 955 -31.89 11.78 8.12
C ARG A 955 -31.03 13.04 8.27
N GLY A 956 -31.21 14.03 7.40
CA GLY A 956 -30.40 15.24 7.38
C GLY A 956 -29.03 15.07 6.70
N GLY A 957 -28.85 14.04 5.86
CA GLY A 957 -27.70 13.93 4.98
C GLY A 957 -27.87 14.83 3.75
N LEU A 958 -26.76 15.28 3.17
CA LEU A 958 -26.75 16.04 1.91
C LEU A 958 -25.93 15.30 0.87
N THR A 959 -26.48 15.12 -0.32
CA THR A 959 -25.75 14.52 -1.44
C THR A 959 -25.77 15.44 -2.64
N SER A 960 -24.59 15.84 -3.13
CA SER A 960 -24.44 16.71 -4.29
C SER A 960 -24.21 15.94 -5.58
N TRP A 961 -24.76 16.47 -6.67
CA TRP A 961 -24.76 15.86 -7.99
C TRP A 961 -24.53 16.90 -9.08
N LEU A 962 -23.77 16.50 -10.11
CA LEU A 962 -23.65 17.23 -11.37
C LEU A 962 -24.52 16.57 -12.42
N GLY A 963 -25.39 17.34 -13.08
CA GLY A 963 -26.27 16.88 -14.13
C GLY A 963 -25.84 17.37 -15.49
N HIS A 964 -25.47 16.48 -16.41
CA HIS A 964 -25.15 16.79 -17.80
C HIS A 964 -25.97 15.91 -18.75
N GLN A 965 -26.68 16.51 -19.71
CA GLN A 965 -27.47 15.79 -20.73
C GLN A 965 -28.39 14.69 -20.17
N GLY A 966 -29.01 14.95 -19.02
CA GLY A 966 -29.93 14.02 -18.34
C GLY A 966 -29.25 12.91 -17.51
N ARG A 967 -27.92 12.86 -17.45
CA ARG A 967 -27.17 11.98 -16.55
C ARG A 967 -26.72 12.76 -15.32
N TRP A 968 -26.89 12.17 -14.14
CA TRP A 968 -26.45 12.73 -12.88
C TRP A 968 -25.25 11.95 -12.34
N GLN A 969 -24.14 12.64 -12.09
CA GLN A 969 -22.92 12.11 -11.48
C GLN A 969 -22.90 12.48 -10.00
N LEU A 970 -22.69 11.49 -9.13
CA LEU A 970 -22.46 11.73 -7.72
C LEU A 970 -21.16 12.51 -7.55
N LEU A 971 -21.22 13.65 -6.86
CA LEU A 971 -20.04 14.39 -6.47
C LEU A 971 -19.64 14.04 -5.04
N ARG A 972 -20.59 14.12 -4.11
CA ARG A 972 -20.30 13.97 -2.69
C ARG A 972 -21.52 13.60 -1.86
N THR A 973 -21.29 12.86 -0.78
CA THR A 973 -22.30 12.60 0.26
C THR A 973 -21.76 13.08 1.61
N ILE A 974 -22.52 13.91 2.29
CA ILE A 974 -22.36 14.30 3.69
C ILE A 974 -23.32 13.43 4.50
N PRO A 975 -22.83 12.56 5.39
CA PRO A 975 -23.69 11.73 6.21
C PRO A 975 -24.58 12.61 7.11
N GLY A 976 -25.83 12.20 7.31
CA GLY A 976 -26.76 12.91 8.20
C GLY A 976 -26.36 12.82 9.66
N GLY A 977 -26.62 13.89 10.42
CA GLY A 977 -26.30 13.97 11.85
C GLY A 977 -27.13 15.04 12.58
N PRO A 978 -27.02 15.14 13.93
CA PRO A 978 -27.84 16.04 14.75
C PRO A 978 -27.56 17.54 14.53
N VAL A 979 -26.62 17.86 13.64
CA VAL A 979 -26.17 19.22 13.33
C VAL A 979 -27.17 19.98 12.45
N ILE A 980 -27.97 19.28 11.63
CA ILE A 980 -29.02 19.92 10.82
C ILE A 980 -30.29 20.09 11.65
N GLY A 981 -30.66 21.34 11.93
CA GLY A 981 -31.81 21.68 12.74
C GLY A 981 -33.16 21.37 12.08
N THR A 982 -34.16 21.03 12.88
CA THR A 982 -35.56 20.93 12.42
C THR A 982 -36.07 22.31 12.02
N GLY A 983 -36.69 22.42 10.84
CA GLY A 983 -37.27 23.68 10.35
C GLY A 983 -36.37 24.52 9.43
N TRP A 984 -35.18 24.03 9.05
CA TRP A 984 -34.34 24.67 8.04
C TRP A 984 -34.92 24.45 6.64
N SER A 985 -35.11 25.54 5.89
CA SER A 985 -35.73 25.54 4.57
C SER A 985 -34.72 25.31 3.44
N PRO A 986 -35.17 24.91 2.24
CA PRO A 986 -34.32 24.89 1.05
C PRO A 986 -33.64 26.25 0.84
N ALA A 987 -32.36 26.25 0.50
CA ALA A 987 -31.58 27.47 0.36
C ALA A 987 -30.52 27.36 -0.73
N ILE A 988 -30.15 28.53 -1.27
CA ILE A 988 -28.98 28.69 -2.14
C ILE A 988 -28.01 29.70 -1.52
N GLY A 989 -26.72 29.49 -1.76
CA GLY A 989 -25.67 30.46 -1.43
C GLY A 989 -24.96 30.93 -2.69
N LEU A 990 -24.49 32.17 -2.67
CA LEU A 990 -23.73 32.79 -3.75
C LEU A 990 -22.49 33.43 -3.12
N ARG A 991 -21.32 33.18 -3.69
CA ARG A 991 -20.07 33.84 -3.26
C ARG A 991 -19.26 34.23 -4.49
N LEU A 992 -18.94 35.52 -4.61
CA LEU A 992 -18.16 36.03 -5.73
C LEU A 992 -17.26 37.20 -5.32
N THR A 993 -16.05 37.27 -5.89
CA THR A 993 -15.11 38.36 -5.64
C THR A 993 -15.42 39.60 -6.47
N SER A 994 -15.60 39.43 -7.77
CA SER A 994 -15.85 40.51 -8.72
C SER A 994 -16.57 39.97 -9.95
N GLY A 995 -17.31 40.84 -10.64
CA GLY A 995 -18.03 40.48 -11.85
C GLY A 995 -19.48 40.07 -11.56
N GLN A 996 -20.03 39.21 -12.42
CA GLN A 996 -21.43 38.81 -12.37
C GLN A 996 -21.55 37.29 -12.47
N LEU A 997 -22.37 36.72 -11.58
CA LEU A 997 -22.83 35.34 -11.62
C LEU A 997 -24.34 35.35 -11.86
N ALA A 998 -24.82 34.53 -12.80
CA ALA A 998 -26.22 34.51 -13.21
C ALA A 998 -26.82 33.09 -13.12
N LEU A 999 -28.05 32.99 -12.61
CA LEU A 999 -28.79 31.75 -12.40
C LEU A 999 -30.10 31.76 -13.19
N GLU A 1000 -30.39 30.71 -13.96
CA GLU A 1000 -31.59 30.61 -14.79
C GLU A 1000 -32.79 30.12 -14.00
N ARG A 1001 -32.60 29.12 -13.15
CA ARG A 1001 -33.71 28.49 -12.44
C ARG A 1001 -33.28 27.85 -11.13
N LEU A 1002 -34.13 27.96 -10.13
CA LEU A 1002 -34.08 27.20 -8.89
C LEU A 1002 -35.34 26.34 -8.77
N THR A 1003 -35.17 25.04 -8.67
CA THR A 1003 -36.27 24.09 -8.48
C THR A 1003 -36.05 23.29 -7.21
N VAL A 1004 -37.08 23.19 -6.37
CA VAL A 1004 -37.14 22.33 -5.20
C VAL A 1004 -38.22 21.29 -5.42
N VAL A 1005 -37.82 20.03 -5.40
CA VAL A 1005 -38.72 18.90 -5.61
C VAL A 1005 -38.62 17.89 -4.47
N ALA A 1006 -39.77 17.49 -3.92
CA ALA A 1006 -39.87 16.46 -2.91
C ALA A 1006 -40.14 15.10 -3.55
N ARG A 1007 -39.64 14.07 -2.86
CA ARG A 1007 -40.01 12.69 -3.14
C ARG A 1007 -41.48 12.48 -2.83
N GLY A 1008 -42.24 11.88 -3.76
CA GLY A 1008 -43.64 11.54 -3.52
C GLY A 1008 -43.78 10.57 -2.33
N PRO A 1009 -44.94 10.52 -1.65
CA PRO A 1009 -45.20 9.49 -0.67
C PRO A 1009 -45.12 8.11 -1.36
N ALA A 1010 -44.33 7.20 -0.77
CA ALA A 1010 -44.12 5.85 -1.26
C ALA A 1010 -45.38 4.99 -1.22
#